data_AF-A0A973FN23-F1
#
_entry.id   AF-A0A973FN23-F1
#
_cell.length_a   1.000
_cell.length_b   1.000
_cell.length_c   1.000
_cell.angle_alpha   90.00
_cell.angle_beta   90.00
_cell.angle_gamma   90.00
#
_symmetry.space_group_name_H-M   'P 1'
#
loop_
_entity.id
_entity.type
_entity.pdbx_description
1 polymer ?
#
loop_
_entity_poly.entity_id
_entity_poly.type
_entity_poly.pdbx_seq_one_letter_code
_entity_poly.pdbx_strand_id
1 'polypeptide(L)'
;EAGVTRRKNNINVAMKNLSDFGISTLVYWLCGYGLMFGLSQKGIFGGSGFALNLGQQIPWDADYFFFQVMFCGTAATILAGAVAERMRFAAYLVVMVLIAGASYPIFGHWAWNVGADGRPGGWLNSLGFVDFAGSSVVHSFGGWTSLAAVLVLGPRIGRFPKDGPTKRMQGADIPLATLGTLILWFGWFGFNGGSTLAFDGRVPGVLINTALGGSAGLITTLLVGWRIRGRAEVDLVLNGTIAGLVSVTANVHAISSIDAVVIGGVGGLLMLAANYLLIRWRIDDAVGAIPVHLAAGIWGTLAVGLFGDPALLGTGLTSIQQVGVQLLGIAVCGVWTFGLTYLALRLIDRIVPLRASMEDEEIGLNVSEHGATTDLLDLFMVMDRQSRTGDLSLRVPVEPFTEVGQIAARYNSVMETLERAVVRTETIVKTAMDGIITFSRQGLQITTLNPAAEAIFGYREAQAVGQPVRVLLGDASGDDLSALAATALISETAATSARREITGRRADGSIFPIEAMFTEARIGKEPFFTGTFRDITQRKKSEADLLHAKEAAEAANRAKSTFLANMSHELRTPLNAIIGYSEMLREEAEESGGDDLVPDLEKIRTAGKHLLDLINNILDLSKIEAGRMDLYYERFVVRHLVDEVVSTITPLIERNHNVLVVEQNPGVDILNADVTKVRQVLLNLLSNASKFTEGGEVKLRVSVAEAGPRTSDPGLLFEVSDTGIGMSEAQLAGLFKEFSQADASTTRKYGGTGLGLAISRRFCQMMGGDITVRSTTGEGTTFTVSLPLGLPLVPTLDATAAADAPSADLRSTVVLVIDDDPDSRDMIRRTLGREGLQVMLASNGAEGLALARATRPAAITLDVMMPDMDGWAVLAELKADTTLRDVPVIMMTMVDDRQRGFALGAADYIVKPIDRDSLLGIVYAHLPAPESDSSILVVEDDPSTREMLRRILEREGWQVVEADNGESALGRVAERRPDLILLDLMMPKMDGFEVISALRSTAIWRTIPIIVLTAMDLSQADRMRLNGYVEKVIQKGAYRHDELLGDVRGLVLSYISRRER
;
A
#
# COMPACT_ATOMS: atom_id res chain seq x y z
N GLU A 1 7.54 -0.35 -37.32
CA GLU A 1 8.72 0.41 -36.85
C GLU A 1 8.75 0.58 -35.34
N ALA A 2 7.74 1.21 -34.71
CA ALA A 2 7.67 1.42 -33.26
C ALA A 2 7.94 0.15 -32.40
N GLY A 3 7.46 -1.02 -32.83
CA GLY A 3 7.72 -2.29 -32.15
C GLY A 3 9.17 -2.82 -32.27
N VAL A 4 9.87 -2.47 -33.34
CA VAL A 4 11.26 -2.93 -33.62
C VAL A 4 12.30 -1.99 -32.99
N THR A 5 11.92 -0.74 -32.69
CA THR A 5 12.77 0.24 -32.01
C THR A 5 12.74 0.05 -30.49
N ARG A 6 13.78 0.50 -29.78
CA ARG A 6 13.86 0.44 -28.31
C ARG A 6 12.74 1.24 -27.65
N ARG A 7 12.26 0.77 -26.49
CA ARG A 7 11.10 1.34 -25.77
C ARG A 7 11.21 2.83 -25.51
N LYS A 8 12.42 3.32 -25.19
CA LYS A 8 12.70 4.75 -24.96
C LYS A 8 12.54 5.68 -26.17
N ASN A 9 12.22 5.14 -27.35
CA ASN A 9 12.09 5.88 -28.61
C ASN A 9 10.78 5.57 -29.38
N ASN A 10 9.90 4.70 -28.88
CA ASN A 10 8.72 4.25 -29.61
C ASN A 10 7.70 5.38 -29.88
N ILE A 11 7.54 6.35 -28.96
CA ILE A 11 6.65 7.50 -29.10
C ILE A 11 7.21 8.45 -30.16
N ASN A 12 8.52 8.72 -30.12
CA ASN A 12 9.19 9.54 -31.14
C ASN A 12 8.99 8.96 -32.55
N VAL A 13 9.10 7.63 -32.69
CA VAL A 13 8.87 6.95 -33.97
C VAL A 13 7.41 7.03 -34.39
N ALA A 14 6.46 6.82 -33.47
CA ALA A 14 5.04 6.98 -33.79
C ALA A 14 4.69 8.41 -34.24
N MET A 15 5.25 9.43 -33.56
CA MET A 15 5.07 10.83 -33.91
C MET A 15 5.66 11.16 -35.28
N LYS A 16 6.82 10.60 -35.63
CA LYS A 16 7.41 10.72 -36.97
C LYS A 16 6.46 10.16 -38.02
N ASN A 17 5.99 8.92 -37.86
CA ASN A 17 5.10 8.28 -38.84
C ASN A 17 3.77 9.01 -39.02
N LEU A 18 3.20 9.58 -37.94
CA LEU A 18 2.00 10.40 -38.04
C LEU A 18 2.28 11.74 -38.75
N SER A 19 3.40 12.38 -38.40
CA SER A 19 3.83 13.61 -39.05
C SER A 19 4.15 13.38 -40.53
N ASP A 20 4.59 12.17 -40.88
CA ASP A 20 4.86 11.80 -42.26
C ASP A 20 3.66 12.01 -43.12
N PHE A 21 2.57 11.38 -42.70
CA PHE A 21 1.32 11.43 -43.41
C PHE A 21 0.79 12.86 -43.54
N GLY A 22 0.83 13.65 -42.46
CA GLY A 22 0.34 15.04 -42.48
C GLY A 22 1.17 15.95 -43.38
N ILE A 23 2.50 15.93 -43.21
CA ILE A 23 3.42 16.80 -43.97
C ILE A 23 3.49 16.37 -45.42
N SER A 24 3.65 15.07 -45.70
CA SER A 24 3.68 14.59 -47.08
C SER A 24 2.39 14.94 -47.79
N THR A 25 1.23 14.81 -47.15
CA THR A 25 -0.05 15.16 -47.75
C THR A 25 -0.14 16.64 -48.09
N LEU A 26 0.19 17.53 -47.15
CA LEU A 26 0.11 18.98 -47.38
C LEU A 26 1.12 19.46 -48.43
N VAL A 27 2.37 19.02 -48.34
CA VAL A 27 3.42 19.43 -49.29
C VAL A 27 3.16 18.85 -50.68
N TYR A 28 2.73 17.59 -50.76
CA TYR A 28 2.39 16.96 -52.03
C TYR A 28 1.17 17.62 -52.67
N TRP A 29 0.14 17.96 -51.89
CA TRP A 29 -0.99 18.76 -52.38
C TRP A 29 -0.56 20.15 -52.88
N LEU A 30 0.28 20.85 -52.11
CA LEU A 30 0.72 22.21 -52.42
C LEU A 30 1.52 22.27 -53.72
N CYS A 31 2.52 21.38 -53.87
CA CYS A 31 3.37 21.40 -55.05
C CYS A 31 3.78 20.03 -55.61
N GLY A 32 3.90 19.00 -54.77
CA GLY A 32 4.43 17.70 -55.19
C GLY A 32 3.61 17.01 -56.29
N TYR A 33 2.29 17.02 -56.21
CA TYR A 33 1.43 16.45 -57.25
C TYR A 33 1.60 17.19 -58.58
N GLY A 34 1.62 18.52 -58.56
CA GLY A 34 1.83 19.33 -59.77
C GLY A 34 3.19 19.08 -60.42
N LEU A 35 4.25 18.93 -59.62
CA LEU A 35 5.58 18.54 -60.12
C LEU A 35 5.61 17.13 -60.71
N MET A 36 4.83 16.19 -60.17
CA MET A 36 4.83 14.79 -60.59
C MET A 36 3.92 14.54 -61.79
N PHE A 37 2.68 15.00 -61.74
CA PHE A 37 1.61 14.68 -62.69
C PHE A 37 1.11 15.87 -63.51
N GLY A 38 1.60 17.08 -63.25
CA GLY A 38 1.29 18.25 -64.08
C GLY A 38 1.79 18.13 -65.53
N LEU A 39 1.43 19.10 -66.35
CA LEU A 39 1.82 19.16 -67.76
C LEU A 39 3.35 19.10 -67.90
N SER A 40 3.83 18.05 -68.56
CA SER A 40 5.25 17.73 -68.66
C SER A 40 6.04 18.82 -69.40
N GLN A 41 7.11 19.29 -68.75
CA GLN A 41 8.09 20.21 -69.32
C GLN A 41 9.31 19.40 -69.79
N LYS A 42 9.32 19.04 -71.08
CA LYS A 42 10.38 18.25 -71.72
C LYS A 42 10.67 16.91 -71.01
N GLY A 43 9.69 16.35 -70.31
CA GLY A 43 9.84 15.11 -69.55
C GLY A 43 10.59 15.22 -68.22
N ILE A 44 10.93 16.43 -67.76
CA ILE A 44 11.78 16.65 -66.59
C ILE A 44 10.97 16.94 -65.32
N PHE A 45 9.92 17.74 -65.40
CA PHE A 45 9.00 18.05 -64.28
C PHE A 45 7.65 18.55 -64.81
N GLY A 46 6.61 18.49 -63.98
CA GLY A 46 5.29 19.04 -64.28
C GLY A 46 5.19 20.53 -63.98
N GLY A 47 4.56 21.29 -64.90
CA GLY A 47 4.44 22.75 -64.82
C GLY A 47 3.05 23.26 -64.42
N SER A 48 2.12 22.40 -64.00
CA SER A 48 0.73 22.76 -63.67
C SER A 48 0.18 21.87 -62.56
N GLY A 49 -1.02 22.17 -62.05
CA GLY A 49 -1.66 21.34 -61.01
C GLY A 49 -1.07 21.55 -59.61
N PHE A 50 -0.60 22.76 -59.32
CA PHE A 50 -0.16 23.18 -57.98
C PHE A 50 -1.36 23.62 -57.14
N ALA A 51 -1.34 23.36 -55.83
CA ALA A 51 -2.40 23.69 -54.89
C ALA A 51 -3.80 23.33 -55.42
N LEU A 52 -3.97 22.05 -55.81
CA LEU A 52 -5.17 21.55 -56.48
C LEU A 52 -6.45 21.93 -55.73
N ASN A 53 -7.39 22.57 -56.42
CA ASN A 53 -8.72 22.82 -55.89
C ASN A 53 -9.59 21.56 -56.06
N LEU A 54 -9.47 20.66 -55.07
CA LEU A 54 -10.17 19.39 -55.00
C LEU A 54 -11.63 19.64 -54.57
N GLY A 55 -12.60 19.33 -55.44
CA GLY A 55 -14.04 19.46 -55.15
C GLY A 55 -14.87 20.21 -56.18
N GLN A 56 -14.25 20.95 -57.12
CA GLN A 56 -14.95 21.57 -58.26
C GLN A 56 -14.50 21.06 -59.64
N GLN A 57 -13.45 20.24 -59.71
CA GLN A 57 -12.94 19.60 -60.92
C GLN A 57 -13.17 18.08 -60.91
N ILE A 58 -12.98 17.46 -62.08
CA ILE A 58 -13.33 16.10 -62.48
C ILE A 58 -13.06 15.07 -61.37
N PRO A 59 -14.02 14.17 -61.01
CA PRO A 59 -13.87 13.19 -59.92
C PRO A 59 -12.57 12.36 -59.98
N TRP A 60 -12.09 12.06 -61.18
CA TRP A 60 -10.88 11.28 -61.41
C TRP A 60 -9.60 11.92 -60.85
N ASP A 61 -9.45 13.24 -60.95
CA ASP A 61 -8.22 13.91 -60.48
C ASP A 61 -8.12 13.86 -58.95
N ALA A 62 -9.27 13.89 -58.26
CA ALA A 62 -9.33 13.75 -56.81
C ALA A 62 -9.02 12.33 -56.35
N ASP A 63 -9.59 11.32 -57.00
CA ASP A 63 -9.32 9.90 -56.70
C ASP A 63 -7.85 9.55 -56.98
N TYR A 64 -7.33 10.01 -58.12
CA TYR A 64 -5.94 9.78 -58.50
C TYR A 64 -4.97 10.53 -57.57
N PHE A 65 -5.28 11.78 -57.20
CA PHE A 65 -4.52 12.51 -56.18
C PHE A 65 -4.49 11.73 -54.86
N PHE A 66 -5.65 11.31 -54.35
CA PHE A 66 -5.77 10.59 -53.09
C PHE A 66 -4.95 9.31 -53.10
N PHE A 67 -5.02 8.55 -54.21
CA PHE A 67 -4.22 7.34 -54.38
C PHE A 67 -2.72 7.65 -54.36
N GLN A 68 -2.26 8.63 -55.15
CA GLN A 68 -0.83 8.95 -55.28
C GLN A 68 -0.21 9.57 -54.02
N VAL A 69 -0.97 10.34 -53.24
CA VAL A 69 -0.45 10.90 -51.99
C VAL A 69 -0.13 9.80 -50.96
N MET A 70 -0.83 8.66 -50.99
CA MET A 70 -0.48 7.50 -50.16
C MET A 70 0.90 6.93 -50.54
N PHE A 71 1.27 6.95 -51.82
CA PHE A 71 2.56 6.47 -52.31
C PHE A 71 3.68 7.43 -51.91
N CYS A 72 3.44 8.74 -52.00
CA CYS A 72 4.36 9.76 -51.49
C CYS A 72 4.61 9.60 -49.99
N GLY A 73 3.54 9.41 -49.20
CA GLY A 73 3.65 9.17 -47.76
C GLY A 73 4.42 7.89 -47.45
N THR A 74 4.16 6.81 -48.20
CA THR A 74 4.88 5.53 -48.08
C THR A 74 6.37 5.69 -48.41
N ALA A 75 6.71 6.41 -49.48
CA ALA A 75 8.12 6.64 -49.86
C ALA A 75 8.87 7.44 -48.78
N ALA A 76 8.20 8.43 -48.18
CA ALA A 76 8.77 9.25 -47.14
C ALA A 76 8.94 8.48 -45.82
N THR A 77 7.95 7.68 -45.40
CA THR A 77 7.98 6.99 -44.10
C THR A 77 9.03 5.88 -44.02
N ILE A 78 9.47 5.32 -45.14
CA ILE A 78 10.60 4.37 -45.19
C ILE A 78 11.88 4.96 -44.55
N LEU A 79 12.05 6.29 -44.59
CA LEU A 79 13.15 6.98 -43.92
C LEU A 79 13.03 6.91 -42.40
N ALA A 80 11.83 7.10 -41.85
CA ALA A 80 11.55 7.18 -40.41
C ALA A 80 12.14 5.98 -39.67
N GLY A 81 11.85 4.77 -40.15
CA GLY A 81 12.35 3.53 -39.60
C GLY A 81 13.87 3.42 -39.63
N ALA A 82 14.54 3.82 -40.72
CA ALA A 82 15.99 3.68 -40.86
C ALA A 82 16.79 4.58 -39.90
N VAL A 83 16.31 5.81 -39.72
CA VAL A 83 16.97 6.87 -38.93
C VAL A 83 16.50 6.94 -37.49
N ALA A 84 15.59 6.05 -37.10
CA ALA A 84 15.02 5.98 -35.76
C ALA A 84 16.09 5.99 -34.66
N GLU A 85 15.69 6.49 -33.48
CA GLU A 85 16.47 6.54 -32.24
C GLU A 85 17.66 7.51 -32.19
N ARG A 86 18.03 8.18 -33.30
CA ARG A 86 19.16 9.12 -33.30
C ARG A 86 18.99 10.39 -34.14
N MET A 87 18.05 10.42 -35.09
CA MET A 87 17.77 11.63 -35.85
C MET A 87 16.79 12.52 -35.09
N ARG A 88 17.08 13.83 -35.02
CA ARG A 88 16.21 14.81 -34.38
C ARG A 88 14.90 15.00 -35.14
N PHE A 89 13.80 15.14 -34.41
CA PHE A 89 12.45 15.30 -34.97
C PHE A 89 12.36 16.52 -35.89
N ALA A 90 12.82 17.70 -35.44
CA ALA A 90 12.76 18.92 -36.27
C ALA A 90 13.53 18.77 -37.59
N ALA A 91 14.72 18.14 -37.54
CA ALA A 91 15.53 17.91 -38.72
C ALA A 91 14.85 16.92 -39.68
N TYR A 92 14.18 15.92 -39.12
CA TYR A 92 13.39 14.95 -39.86
C TYR A 92 12.25 15.61 -40.65
N LEU A 93 11.51 16.56 -40.05
CA LEU A 93 10.43 17.28 -40.76
C LEU A 93 10.93 18.07 -41.98
N VAL A 94 12.13 18.67 -41.90
CA VAL A 94 12.73 19.39 -43.04
C VAL A 94 13.00 18.43 -44.20
N VAL A 95 13.51 17.23 -43.89
CA VAL A 95 13.80 16.20 -44.90
C VAL A 95 12.53 15.70 -45.56
N MET A 96 11.44 15.58 -44.81
CA MET A 96 10.13 15.25 -45.36
C MET A 96 9.62 16.25 -46.39
N VAL A 97 9.73 17.54 -46.09
CA VAL A 97 9.33 18.61 -47.02
C VAL A 97 10.15 18.51 -48.30
N LEU A 98 11.46 18.25 -48.20
CA LEU A 98 12.33 18.05 -49.35
C LEU A 98 11.93 16.82 -50.19
N ILE A 99 11.60 15.70 -49.53
CA ILE A 99 11.17 14.48 -50.21
C ILE A 99 9.85 14.73 -50.94
N ALA A 100 8.80 15.13 -50.22
CA ALA A 100 7.44 15.25 -50.75
C ALA A 100 7.28 16.43 -51.73
N GLY A 101 8.08 17.49 -51.58
CA GLY A 101 7.97 18.70 -52.38
C GLY A 101 8.94 18.81 -53.54
N ALA A 102 9.95 17.95 -53.64
CA ALA A 102 10.96 18.03 -54.70
C ALA A 102 11.49 16.67 -55.14
N SER A 103 12.19 15.94 -54.26
CA SER A 103 12.98 14.76 -54.67
C SER A 103 12.09 13.64 -55.23
N TYR A 104 11.02 13.28 -54.51
CA TYR A 104 10.09 12.21 -54.90
C TYR A 104 9.26 12.58 -56.14
N PRO A 105 8.57 13.75 -56.18
CA PRO A 105 7.82 14.16 -57.35
C PRO A 105 8.59 14.20 -58.66
N ILE A 106 9.86 14.63 -58.63
CA ILE A 106 10.68 14.75 -59.84
C ILE A 106 11.03 13.36 -60.40
N PHE A 107 11.46 12.42 -59.54
CA PHE A 107 11.70 11.05 -60.00
C PHE A 107 10.40 10.37 -60.45
N GLY A 108 9.32 10.57 -59.68
CA GLY A 108 7.98 10.11 -60.04
C GLY A 108 7.52 10.68 -61.39
N HIS A 109 7.86 11.93 -61.72
CA HIS A 109 7.57 12.52 -63.02
C HIS A 109 8.26 11.75 -64.14
N TRP A 110 9.55 11.43 -63.97
CA TRP A 110 10.31 10.70 -64.98
C TRP A 110 9.75 9.31 -65.24
N ALA A 111 9.32 8.62 -64.19
CA ALA A 111 8.87 7.23 -64.24
C ALA A 111 7.38 7.05 -64.55
N TRP A 112 6.49 7.91 -64.03
CA TRP A 112 5.04 7.70 -64.02
C TRP A 112 4.21 8.82 -64.66
N ASN A 113 4.79 9.95 -65.06
CA ASN A 113 4.00 10.96 -65.74
C ASN A 113 3.50 10.43 -67.09
N VAL A 114 2.19 10.55 -67.30
CA VAL A 114 1.50 10.24 -68.55
C VAL A 114 0.74 11.49 -68.97
N GLY A 115 0.88 11.90 -70.23
CA GLY A 115 0.18 13.04 -70.81
C GLY A 115 -1.33 12.78 -70.92
N ALA A 116 -2.11 13.85 -71.10
CA ALA A 116 -3.56 13.77 -71.26
C ALA A 116 -4.02 12.97 -72.51
N ASP A 117 -3.11 12.75 -73.46
CA ASP A 117 -3.29 11.91 -74.65
C ASP A 117 -2.96 10.43 -74.39
N GLY A 118 -2.66 10.05 -73.15
CA GLY A 118 -2.29 8.70 -72.74
C GLY A 118 -0.85 8.31 -73.11
N ARG A 119 -0.04 9.25 -73.63
CA ARG A 119 1.36 8.98 -73.98
C ARG A 119 2.30 9.21 -72.80
N PRO A 120 3.45 8.51 -72.75
CA PRO A 120 4.48 8.79 -71.76
C PRO A 120 4.86 10.27 -71.71
N GLY A 121 4.69 10.89 -70.55
CA GLY A 121 5.04 12.29 -70.31
C GLY A 121 6.40 12.44 -69.63
N GLY A 122 6.85 11.43 -68.88
CA GLY A 122 8.19 11.35 -68.30
C GLY A 122 9.22 10.77 -69.28
N TRP A 123 10.48 11.25 -69.22
CA TRP A 123 11.52 10.77 -70.16
C TRP A 123 11.88 9.30 -69.93
N LEU A 124 11.87 8.82 -68.69
CA LEU A 124 12.22 7.44 -68.36
C LEU A 124 11.08 6.50 -68.76
N ASN A 125 9.83 6.90 -68.51
CA ASN A 125 8.63 6.23 -69.02
C ASN A 125 8.64 6.14 -70.55
N SER A 126 9.03 7.22 -71.24
CA SER A 126 9.13 7.26 -72.71
C SER A 126 10.17 6.28 -73.28
N LEU A 127 11.19 5.92 -72.50
CA LEU A 127 12.16 4.89 -72.87
C LEU A 127 11.64 3.46 -72.63
N GLY A 128 10.43 3.31 -72.09
CA GLY A 128 9.82 2.02 -71.76
C GLY A 128 10.15 1.53 -70.34
N PHE A 129 10.52 2.41 -69.41
CA PHE A 129 10.72 1.99 -68.02
C PHE A 129 9.39 1.64 -67.38
N VAL A 130 9.33 0.44 -66.79
CA VAL A 130 8.12 -0.07 -66.14
C VAL A 130 8.38 -0.25 -64.65
N ASP A 131 7.52 0.34 -63.85
CA ASP A 131 7.47 0.15 -62.42
C ASP A 131 6.00 0.23 -61.98
N PHE A 132 5.29 -0.89 -62.04
CA PHE A 132 3.83 -0.92 -61.97
C PHE A 132 3.24 -0.22 -60.73
N ALA A 133 3.75 -0.56 -59.54
CA ALA A 133 3.30 0.00 -58.28
C ALA A 133 4.43 0.61 -57.43
N GLY A 134 5.70 0.60 -57.89
CA GLY A 134 6.75 1.40 -57.22
C GLY A 134 7.84 0.62 -56.48
N SER A 135 8.35 -0.50 -57.03
CA SER A 135 9.59 -1.09 -56.48
C SER A 135 10.77 -0.11 -56.58
N SER A 136 10.80 0.76 -57.59
CA SER A 136 11.77 1.84 -57.72
C SER A 136 11.23 3.16 -57.16
N VAL A 137 10.09 3.63 -57.65
CA VAL A 137 9.55 4.97 -57.36
C VAL A 137 9.24 5.17 -55.87
N VAL A 138 8.79 4.12 -55.17
CA VAL A 138 8.50 4.19 -53.74
C VAL A 138 9.59 3.50 -52.93
N HIS A 139 9.82 2.21 -53.16
CA HIS A 139 10.67 1.42 -52.26
C HIS A 139 12.16 1.68 -52.47
N SER A 140 12.70 1.57 -53.68
CA SER A 140 14.12 1.86 -53.89
C SER A 140 14.42 3.33 -53.60
N PHE A 141 13.53 4.26 -53.96
CA PHE A 141 13.61 5.67 -53.61
C PHE A 141 13.78 5.86 -52.09
N GLY A 142 12.85 5.29 -51.30
CA GLY A 142 12.90 5.36 -49.84
C GLY A 142 14.16 4.67 -49.28
N GLY A 143 14.55 3.53 -49.86
CA GLY A 143 15.74 2.78 -49.46
C GLY A 143 17.06 3.52 -49.72
N TRP A 144 17.20 4.20 -50.87
CA TRP A 144 18.37 5.05 -51.17
C TRP A 144 18.43 6.28 -50.28
N THR A 145 17.28 6.90 -50.03
CA THR A 145 17.12 8.03 -49.10
C THR A 145 17.56 7.62 -47.69
N SER A 146 17.09 6.45 -47.22
CA SER A 146 17.50 5.85 -45.95
C SER A 146 18.99 5.56 -45.88
N LEU A 147 19.59 5.01 -46.94
CA LEU A 147 21.03 4.75 -46.99
C LEU A 147 21.83 6.05 -46.89
N ALA A 148 21.44 7.09 -47.63
CA ALA A 148 22.08 8.40 -47.55
C ALA A 148 22.00 8.97 -46.12
N ALA A 149 20.82 8.89 -45.50
CA ALA A 149 20.61 9.43 -44.16
C ALA A 149 21.39 8.69 -43.07
N VAL A 150 21.41 7.35 -43.11
CA VAL A 150 22.19 6.56 -42.16
C VAL A 150 23.70 6.81 -42.29
N LEU A 151 24.21 7.03 -43.51
CA LEU A 151 25.62 7.36 -43.72
C LEU A 151 26.01 8.74 -43.21
N VAL A 152 25.09 9.71 -43.23
CA VAL A 152 25.32 11.05 -42.66
C VAL A 152 25.24 11.00 -41.13
N LEU A 153 24.24 10.32 -40.57
CA LEU A 153 24.02 10.24 -39.12
C LEU A 153 25.04 9.34 -38.39
N GLY A 154 25.48 8.27 -39.05
CA GLY A 154 26.28 7.22 -38.43
C GLY A 154 25.47 6.25 -37.55
N PRO A 155 26.15 5.28 -36.89
CA PRO A 155 25.50 4.22 -36.15
C PRO A 155 24.98 4.67 -34.78
N ARG A 156 23.96 3.99 -34.23
CA ARG A 156 23.49 4.22 -32.85
C ARG A 156 24.58 3.92 -31.83
N ILE A 157 24.60 4.70 -30.75
CA ILE A 157 25.53 4.52 -29.63
C ILE A 157 25.40 3.09 -29.08
N GLY A 158 26.54 2.42 -28.92
CA GLY A 158 26.61 1.05 -28.40
C GLY A 158 26.34 -0.07 -29.41
N ARG A 159 25.90 0.21 -30.65
CA ARG A 159 25.64 -0.81 -31.68
C ARG A 159 26.90 -1.56 -32.11
N PHE A 160 27.98 -0.80 -32.34
CA PHE A 160 29.28 -1.30 -32.79
C PHE A 160 30.39 -0.86 -31.82
N PRO A 161 30.59 -1.57 -30.69
CA PRO A 161 31.68 -1.26 -29.77
C PRO A 161 33.05 -1.35 -30.45
N LYS A 162 34.02 -0.51 -30.06
CA LYS A 162 35.38 -0.54 -30.63
C LYS A 162 36.09 -1.88 -30.40
N ASP A 163 35.93 -2.44 -29.20
CA ASP A 163 36.65 -3.64 -28.73
C ASP A 163 35.72 -4.81 -28.38
N GLY A 164 34.59 -4.95 -29.08
CA GLY A 164 33.60 -6.00 -28.78
C GLY A 164 32.76 -6.44 -29.97
N PRO A 165 32.02 -7.56 -29.82
CA PRO A 165 31.12 -8.03 -30.86
C PRO A 165 29.98 -7.02 -31.09
N THR A 166 29.44 -7.01 -32.31
CA THR A 166 28.28 -6.18 -32.66
C THR A 166 27.11 -6.50 -31.75
N LYS A 167 26.57 -5.50 -31.04
CA LYS A 167 25.46 -5.70 -30.09
C LYS A 167 24.13 -5.56 -30.80
N ARG A 168 23.25 -6.56 -30.70
CA ARG A 168 21.88 -6.46 -31.22
C ARG A 168 21.04 -5.52 -30.33
N MET A 169 20.42 -4.52 -30.94
CA MET A 169 19.40 -3.70 -30.26
C MET A 169 18.09 -4.50 -30.27
N GLN A 170 17.54 -4.79 -29.09
CA GLN A 170 16.24 -5.47 -28.98
C GLN A 170 15.10 -4.46 -29.17
N GLY A 171 14.09 -4.86 -29.93
CA GLY A 171 12.87 -4.06 -30.12
C GLY A 171 12.00 -4.06 -28.86
N ALA A 172 11.20 -3.01 -28.72
CA ALA A 172 10.31 -2.81 -27.57
C ALA A 172 9.16 -3.82 -27.50
N ASP A 173 8.63 -4.22 -28.66
CA ASP A 173 7.39 -4.99 -28.79
C ASP A 173 7.34 -5.73 -30.14
N ILE A 174 7.76 -7.01 -30.11
CA ILE A 174 7.73 -7.89 -31.28
C ILE A 174 6.29 -8.23 -31.74
N PRO A 175 5.32 -8.47 -30.85
CA PRO A 175 3.90 -8.56 -31.23
C PRO A 175 3.40 -7.35 -32.04
N LEU A 176 3.70 -6.12 -31.61
CA LEU A 176 3.32 -4.91 -32.35
C LEU A 176 4.00 -4.85 -33.73
N ALA A 177 5.27 -5.26 -33.83
CA ALA A 177 5.96 -5.36 -35.13
C ALA A 177 5.30 -6.40 -36.06
N THR A 178 4.81 -7.51 -35.49
CA THR A 178 4.11 -8.57 -36.22
C THR A 178 2.77 -8.07 -36.75
N LEU A 179 1.98 -7.40 -35.90
CA LEU A 179 0.74 -6.74 -36.30
C LEU A 179 0.97 -5.73 -37.42
N GLY A 180 2.00 -4.88 -37.29
CA GLY A 180 2.37 -3.91 -38.32
C GLY A 180 2.70 -4.58 -39.67
N THR A 181 3.36 -5.74 -39.66
CA THR A 181 3.68 -6.49 -40.89
C THR A 181 2.41 -7.06 -41.54
N LEU A 182 1.45 -7.55 -40.75
CA LEU A 182 0.17 -8.02 -41.28
C LEU A 182 -0.67 -6.88 -41.87
N ILE A 183 -0.67 -5.71 -41.22
CA ILE A 183 -1.33 -4.50 -41.74
C ILE A 183 -0.68 -4.06 -43.05
N LEU A 184 0.65 -4.02 -43.13
CA LEU A 184 1.36 -3.70 -44.37
C LEU A 184 1.04 -4.69 -45.48
N TRP A 185 0.99 -6.00 -45.19
CA TRP A 185 0.60 -7.00 -46.17
C TRP A 185 -0.82 -6.73 -46.69
N PHE A 186 -1.78 -6.54 -45.79
CA PHE A 186 -3.16 -6.21 -46.17
C PHE A 186 -3.22 -4.95 -47.04
N GLY A 187 -2.53 -3.88 -46.63
CA GLY A 187 -2.42 -2.63 -47.38
C GLY A 187 -1.80 -2.83 -48.77
N TRP A 188 -0.88 -3.79 -48.92
CA TRP A 188 -0.24 -4.11 -50.20
C TRP A 188 -1.21 -4.63 -51.26
N PHE A 189 -2.33 -5.24 -50.86
CA PHE A 189 -3.40 -5.59 -51.78
C PHE A 189 -4.04 -4.34 -52.40
N GLY A 190 -4.25 -3.28 -51.60
CA GLY A 190 -4.69 -1.99 -52.10
C GLY A 190 -3.60 -1.30 -52.94
N PHE A 191 -2.34 -1.41 -52.54
CA PHE A 191 -1.19 -0.81 -53.21
C PHE A 191 -1.00 -1.38 -54.64
N ASN A 192 -0.86 -2.70 -54.77
CA ASN A 192 -0.69 -3.35 -56.07
C ASN A 192 -2.02 -3.45 -56.83
N GLY A 193 -3.10 -3.86 -56.18
CA GLY A 193 -4.41 -4.00 -56.81
C GLY A 193 -4.94 -2.66 -57.33
N GLY A 194 -4.82 -1.59 -56.54
CA GLY A 194 -5.22 -0.23 -56.94
C GLY A 194 -4.40 0.35 -58.07
N SER A 195 -3.14 -0.08 -58.25
CA SER A 195 -2.28 0.36 -59.36
C SER A 195 -2.73 -0.15 -60.74
N THR A 196 -3.73 -1.03 -60.79
CA THR A 196 -4.45 -1.35 -62.05
C THR A 196 -5.31 -0.19 -62.55
N LEU A 197 -5.67 0.76 -61.67
CA LEU A 197 -6.54 1.91 -61.91
C LEU A 197 -7.92 1.55 -62.50
N ALA A 198 -8.32 0.28 -62.38
CA ALA A 198 -9.58 -0.24 -62.88
C ALA A 198 -10.03 -1.45 -62.05
N PHE A 199 -11.34 -1.68 -61.95
CA PHE A 199 -11.88 -2.87 -61.31
C PHE A 199 -12.29 -3.90 -62.37
N ASP A 200 -11.30 -4.62 -62.91
CA ASP A 200 -11.49 -5.62 -63.96
C ASP A 200 -10.79 -6.96 -63.68
N GLY A 201 -10.85 -7.89 -64.64
CA GLY A 201 -10.31 -9.25 -64.50
C GLY A 201 -8.79 -9.33 -64.28
N ARG A 202 -8.05 -8.22 -64.36
CA ARG A 202 -6.60 -8.18 -64.06
C ARG A 202 -6.33 -8.13 -62.56
N VAL A 203 -7.23 -7.54 -61.77
CA VAL A 203 -7.05 -7.33 -60.33
C VAL A 203 -6.81 -8.64 -59.56
N PRO A 204 -7.60 -9.71 -59.73
CA PRO A 204 -7.38 -10.96 -58.97
C PRO A 204 -6.00 -11.56 -59.16
N GLY A 205 -5.47 -11.54 -60.39
CA GLY A 205 -4.12 -12.04 -60.69
C GLY A 205 -3.03 -11.25 -59.95
N VAL A 206 -3.17 -9.93 -59.93
CA VAL A 206 -2.27 -9.04 -59.19
C VAL A 206 -2.30 -9.33 -57.68
N LEU A 207 -3.49 -9.54 -57.11
CA LEU A 207 -3.63 -9.86 -55.68
C LEU A 207 -3.00 -11.22 -55.33
N ILE A 208 -3.22 -12.24 -56.16
CA ILE A 208 -2.63 -13.58 -55.98
C ILE A 208 -1.10 -13.51 -56.04
N ASN A 209 -0.55 -12.86 -57.08
CA ASN A 209 0.89 -12.71 -57.23
C ASN A 209 1.51 -11.93 -56.07
N THR A 210 0.80 -10.92 -55.54
CA THR A 210 1.21 -10.18 -54.34
C THR A 210 1.30 -11.09 -53.11
N ALA A 211 0.24 -11.89 -52.85
CA ALA A 211 0.22 -12.82 -51.73
C ALA A 211 1.32 -13.88 -51.83
N LEU A 212 1.54 -14.43 -53.02
CA LEU A 212 2.56 -15.44 -53.25
C LEU A 212 3.98 -14.88 -53.09
N GLY A 213 4.25 -13.68 -53.59
CA GLY A 213 5.54 -13.01 -53.43
C GLY A 213 5.90 -12.76 -51.97
N GLY A 214 4.98 -12.21 -51.18
CA GLY A 214 5.16 -12.02 -49.74
C GLY A 214 5.38 -13.35 -48.99
N SER A 215 4.58 -14.37 -49.30
CA SER A 215 4.70 -15.70 -48.70
C SER A 215 6.05 -16.37 -49.02
N ALA A 216 6.53 -16.24 -50.25
CA ALA A 216 7.81 -16.81 -50.65
C ALA A 216 8.99 -16.14 -49.94
N GLY A 217 8.96 -14.82 -49.77
CA GLY A 217 9.96 -14.09 -48.99
C GLY A 217 9.98 -14.52 -47.52
N LEU A 218 8.79 -14.70 -46.91
CA LEU A 218 8.62 -15.22 -45.55
C LEU A 218 9.25 -16.61 -45.39
N ILE A 219 8.84 -17.59 -46.22
CA ILE A 219 9.31 -18.97 -46.12
C ILE A 219 10.82 -19.07 -46.38
N THR A 220 11.31 -18.34 -47.37
CA THR A 220 12.74 -18.37 -47.72
C THR A 220 13.61 -17.87 -46.56
N THR A 221 13.23 -16.73 -45.95
CA THR A 221 13.99 -16.17 -44.83
C THR A 221 13.85 -16.99 -43.55
N LEU A 222 12.69 -17.63 -43.32
CA LEU A 222 12.51 -18.58 -42.22
C LEU A 222 13.44 -19.78 -42.36
N LEU A 223 13.46 -20.44 -43.52
CA LEU A 223 14.27 -21.64 -43.76
C LEU A 223 15.77 -21.33 -43.69
N VAL A 224 16.21 -20.25 -44.35
CA VAL A 224 17.62 -19.84 -44.34
C VAL A 224 18.03 -19.36 -42.95
N GLY A 225 17.18 -18.57 -42.28
CA GLY A 225 17.40 -18.11 -40.91
C GLY A 225 17.56 -19.27 -39.93
N TRP A 226 16.68 -20.26 -40.01
CA TRP A 226 16.77 -21.49 -39.21
C TRP A 226 18.07 -22.24 -39.50
N ARG A 227 18.42 -22.42 -40.79
CA ARG A 227 19.61 -23.17 -41.20
C ARG A 227 20.93 -22.54 -40.75
N ILE A 228 21.00 -21.21 -40.71
CA ILE A 228 22.21 -20.46 -40.34
C ILE A 228 22.28 -20.22 -38.83
N ARG A 229 21.17 -19.89 -38.17
CA ARG A 229 21.14 -19.45 -36.76
C ARG A 229 20.62 -20.50 -35.77
N GLY A 230 20.09 -21.63 -36.25
CA GLY A 230 19.54 -22.70 -35.42
C GLY A 230 18.21 -22.37 -34.75
N ARG A 231 17.59 -21.23 -35.06
CA ARG A 231 16.30 -20.78 -34.52
C ARG A 231 15.57 -19.86 -35.50
N ALA A 232 14.24 -19.80 -35.41
CA ALA A 232 13.42 -18.86 -36.16
C ALA A 232 13.47 -17.47 -35.50
N GLU A 233 14.19 -16.52 -36.10
CA GLU A 233 14.23 -15.15 -35.63
C GLU A 233 13.12 -14.31 -36.29
N VAL A 234 12.22 -13.77 -35.47
CA VAL A 234 10.99 -13.12 -35.93
C VAL A 234 11.28 -11.92 -36.84
N ASP A 235 12.27 -11.09 -36.51
CA ASP A 235 12.65 -9.92 -37.31
C ASP A 235 13.08 -10.26 -38.75
N LEU A 236 13.80 -11.37 -38.94
CA LEU A 236 14.20 -11.82 -40.26
C LEU A 236 13.00 -12.25 -41.10
N VAL A 237 12.03 -12.92 -40.46
CA VAL A 237 10.80 -13.40 -41.11
C VAL A 237 9.89 -12.23 -41.48
N LEU A 238 9.72 -11.26 -40.58
CA LEU A 238 8.93 -10.04 -40.85
C LEU A 238 9.54 -9.26 -42.02
N ASN A 239 10.83 -8.96 -41.98
CA ASN A 239 11.52 -8.26 -43.06
C ASN A 239 11.55 -9.07 -44.36
N GLY A 240 11.64 -10.40 -44.28
CA GLY A 240 11.58 -11.29 -45.45
C GLY A 240 10.25 -11.24 -46.15
N THR A 241 9.16 -11.20 -45.38
CA THR A 241 7.80 -11.02 -45.89
C THR A 241 7.68 -9.72 -46.67
N ILE A 242 8.11 -8.60 -46.08
CA ILE A 242 8.03 -7.28 -46.71
C ILE A 242 8.95 -7.21 -47.94
N ALA A 243 10.16 -7.77 -47.89
CA ALA A 243 11.06 -7.83 -49.04
C ALA A 243 10.45 -8.61 -50.21
N GLY A 244 9.73 -9.69 -49.93
CA GLY A 244 8.97 -10.44 -50.93
C GLY A 244 7.89 -9.59 -51.61
N LEU A 245 7.10 -8.85 -50.82
CA LEU A 245 6.08 -7.91 -51.31
C LEU A 245 6.70 -6.80 -52.19
N VAL A 246 7.78 -6.18 -51.72
CA VAL A 246 8.53 -5.14 -52.47
C VAL A 246 9.04 -5.68 -53.80
N SER A 247 9.53 -6.93 -53.83
CA SER A 247 10.14 -7.52 -55.02
C SER A 247 9.15 -7.78 -56.16
N VAL A 248 7.89 -8.06 -55.85
CA VAL A 248 6.86 -8.26 -56.89
C VAL A 248 6.23 -6.95 -57.35
N THR A 249 6.34 -5.87 -56.58
CA THR A 249 5.60 -4.61 -56.78
C THR A 249 5.74 -4.00 -58.20
N ALA A 250 6.92 -4.00 -58.81
CA ALA A 250 7.12 -3.44 -60.16
C ALA A 250 6.61 -4.33 -61.30
N ASN A 251 6.54 -5.65 -61.09
CA ASN A 251 6.33 -6.66 -62.13
C ASN A 251 5.00 -7.43 -61.98
N VAL A 252 4.29 -7.29 -60.85
CA VAL A 252 3.17 -8.13 -60.42
C VAL A 252 2.06 -8.35 -61.46
N HIS A 253 1.81 -7.36 -62.33
CA HIS A 253 0.79 -7.38 -63.37
C HIS A 253 1.19 -8.16 -64.64
N ALA A 254 2.49 -8.45 -64.81
CA ALA A 254 3.07 -8.98 -66.04
C ALA A 254 3.81 -10.30 -65.83
N ILE A 255 3.61 -10.97 -64.69
CA ILE A 255 4.31 -12.22 -64.34
C ILE A 255 3.34 -13.34 -63.98
N SER A 256 3.81 -14.59 -64.08
CA SER A 256 3.04 -15.74 -63.60
C SER A 256 3.12 -15.89 -62.07
N SER A 257 2.22 -16.68 -61.50
CA SER A 257 2.23 -16.99 -60.06
C SER A 257 3.48 -17.76 -59.61
N ILE A 258 4.10 -18.54 -60.50
CA ILE A 258 5.37 -19.22 -60.22
C ILE A 258 6.50 -18.21 -60.17
N ASP A 259 6.54 -17.28 -61.13
CA ASP A 259 7.53 -16.21 -61.15
C ASP A 259 7.41 -15.34 -59.90
N ALA A 260 6.19 -15.06 -59.42
CA ALA A 260 5.96 -14.31 -58.19
C ALA A 260 6.61 -14.98 -56.97
N VAL A 261 6.52 -16.31 -56.87
CA VAL A 261 7.18 -17.09 -55.81
C VAL A 261 8.70 -17.00 -55.94
N VAL A 262 9.25 -17.16 -57.14
CA VAL A 262 10.70 -17.08 -57.38
C VAL A 262 11.23 -15.68 -57.05
N ILE A 263 10.59 -14.63 -57.58
CA ILE A 263 10.96 -13.24 -57.38
C ILE A 263 10.90 -12.88 -55.89
N GLY A 264 9.83 -13.26 -55.19
CA GLY A 264 9.68 -13.02 -53.76
C GLY A 264 10.72 -13.75 -52.91
N GLY A 265 11.01 -15.02 -53.22
CA GLY A 265 12.04 -15.80 -52.53
C GLY A 265 13.45 -15.23 -52.71
N VAL A 266 13.82 -14.86 -53.96
CA VAL A 266 15.11 -14.20 -54.24
C VAL A 266 15.19 -12.84 -53.54
N GLY A 267 14.09 -12.08 -53.50
CA GLY A 267 13.99 -10.84 -52.72
C GLY A 267 14.34 -11.03 -51.25
N GLY A 268 13.80 -12.08 -50.62
CA GLY A 268 14.16 -12.46 -49.24
C GLY A 268 15.64 -12.79 -49.06
N LEU A 269 16.27 -13.50 -50.00
CA LEU A 269 17.71 -13.80 -49.97
C LEU A 269 18.57 -12.56 -50.11
N LEU A 270 18.22 -11.66 -51.04
CA LEU A 270 18.95 -10.41 -51.26
C LEU A 270 18.82 -9.47 -50.06
N MET A 271 17.66 -9.43 -49.41
CA MET A 271 17.48 -8.73 -48.14
C MET A 271 18.42 -9.27 -47.06
N LEU A 272 18.51 -10.60 -46.90
CA LEU A 272 19.45 -11.20 -45.93
C LEU A 272 20.91 -10.86 -46.25
N ALA A 273 21.30 -10.93 -47.53
CA ALA A 273 22.65 -10.59 -47.98
C ALA A 273 22.98 -9.10 -47.73
N ALA A 274 22.05 -8.20 -48.05
CA ALA A 274 22.19 -6.76 -47.83
C ALA A 274 22.31 -6.46 -46.33
N ASN A 275 21.47 -7.05 -45.48
CA ASN A 275 21.55 -6.89 -44.02
C ASN A 275 22.91 -7.35 -43.47
N TYR A 276 23.44 -8.47 -43.96
CA TYR A 276 24.78 -8.95 -43.60
C TYR A 276 25.88 -7.94 -44.01
N LEU A 277 25.80 -7.39 -45.22
CA LEU A 277 26.75 -6.39 -45.70
C LEU A 277 26.73 -5.10 -44.88
N LEU A 278 25.54 -4.59 -44.54
CA LEU A 278 25.41 -3.40 -43.68
C LEU A 278 26.07 -3.60 -42.32
N ILE A 279 25.81 -4.74 -41.67
CA ILE A 279 26.44 -5.08 -40.38
C ILE A 279 27.97 -5.21 -40.55
N ARG A 280 28.44 -5.85 -41.63
CA ARG A 280 29.87 -6.00 -41.93
C ARG A 280 30.56 -4.65 -42.13
N TRP A 281 29.89 -3.70 -42.78
CA TRP A 281 30.38 -2.33 -43.00
C TRP A 281 30.07 -1.37 -41.84
N ARG A 282 29.51 -1.87 -40.73
CA ARG A 282 29.14 -1.08 -39.54
C ARG A 282 28.17 0.06 -39.87
N ILE A 283 27.28 -0.17 -40.83
CA ILE A 283 26.17 0.72 -41.16
C ILE A 283 24.95 0.25 -40.36
N ASP A 284 24.39 1.14 -39.54
CA ASP A 284 23.29 0.79 -38.64
C ASP A 284 21.95 1.25 -39.19
N ASP A 285 21.18 0.29 -39.69
CA ASP A 285 19.78 0.46 -40.03
C ASP A 285 18.91 -0.01 -38.85
N ALA A 286 18.05 0.88 -38.34
CA ALA A 286 17.33 0.59 -37.10
C ALA A 286 16.24 -0.48 -37.25
N VAL A 287 15.60 -0.58 -38.42
CA VAL A 287 14.50 -1.53 -38.68
C VAL A 287 14.80 -2.51 -39.81
N GLY A 288 15.85 -2.26 -40.60
CA GLY A 288 16.13 -3.03 -41.82
C GLY A 288 15.40 -2.48 -43.05
N ALA A 289 15.09 -1.18 -43.07
CA ALA A 289 14.43 -0.52 -44.19
C ALA A 289 15.26 -0.58 -45.48
N ILE A 290 16.59 -0.45 -45.41
CA ILE A 290 17.49 -0.49 -46.56
C ILE A 290 17.49 -1.91 -47.18
N PRO A 291 17.77 -3.01 -46.44
CA PRO A 291 17.69 -4.34 -47.03
C PRO A 291 16.32 -4.68 -47.64
N VAL A 292 15.23 -4.25 -46.99
CA VAL A 292 13.86 -4.55 -47.42
C VAL A 292 13.45 -3.74 -48.65
N HIS A 293 13.67 -2.42 -48.65
CA HIS A 293 13.17 -1.54 -49.70
C HIS A 293 14.19 -1.28 -50.80
N LEU A 294 15.47 -1.15 -50.46
CA LEU A 294 16.52 -0.89 -51.45
C LEU A 294 16.89 -2.17 -52.22
N ALA A 295 17.37 -3.20 -51.51
CA ALA A 295 17.88 -4.39 -52.19
C ALA A 295 16.76 -5.15 -52.91
N ALA A 296 15.62 -5.32 -52.25
CA ALA A 296 14.46 -5.97 -52.85
C ALA A 296 13.80 -5.09 -53.93
N GLY A 297 13.83 -3.76 -53.79
CA GLY A 297 13.30 -2.83 -54.80
C GLY A 297 14.12 -2.83 -56.09
N ILE A 298 15.45 -2.81 -55.99
CA ILE A 298 16.37 -2.98 -57.12
C ILE A 298 16.10 -4.30 -57.83
N TRP A 299 15.99 -5.38 -57.06
CA TRP A 299 15.69 -6.71 -57.60
C TRP A 299 14.34 -6.76 -58.30
N GLY A 300 13.28 -6.26 -57.66
CA GLY A 300 11.94 -6.26 -58.24
C GLY A 300 11.85 -5.46 -59.54
N THR A 301 12.57 -4.33 -59.60
CA THR A 301 12.66 -3.50 -60.81
C THR A 301 13.42 -4.23 -61.93
N LEU A 302 14.51 -4.92 -61.61
CA LEU A 302 15.27 -5.73 -62.58
C LEU A 302 14.44 -6.94 -63.06
N ALA A 303 13.68 -7.56 -62.16
CA ALA A 303 12.84 -8.72 -62.43
C ALA A 303 11.76 -8.43 -63.47
N VAL A 304 11.33 -7.16 -63.64
CA VAL A 304 10.45 -6.75 -64.75
C VAL A 304 11.02 -7.17 -66.10
N GLY A 305 12.30 -6.89 -66.37
CA GLY A 305 12.93 -7.25 -67.65
C GLY A 305 13.27 -8.73 -67.78
N LEU A 306 13.46 -9.44 -66.66
CA LEU A 306 13.85 -10.85 -66.64
C LEU A 306 12.66 -11.81 -66.73
N PHE A 307 11.52 -11.47 -66.11
CA PHE A 307 10.36 -12.35 -65.96
C PHE A 307 9.08 -11.77 -66.55
N GLY A 308 9.02 -10.45 -66.81
CA GLY A 308 7.82 -9.80 -67.32
C GLY A 308 7.50 -10.21 -68.75
N ASP A 309 6.24 -10.54 -69.01
CA ASP A 309 5.73 -10.83 -70.35
C ASP A 309 5.74 -9.56 -71.21
N PRO A 310 6.53 -9.49 -72.31
CA PRO A 310 6.60 -8.32 -73.17
C PRO A 310 5.24 -7.88 -73.75
N ALA A 311 4.31 -8.82 -73.95
CA ALA A 311 2.98 -8.52 -74.44
C ALA A 311 2.13 -7.77 -73.39
N LEU A 312 2.28 -8.12 -72.12
CA LEU A 312 1.58 -7.45 -71.00
C LEU A 312 2.24 -6.12 -70.62
N LEU A 313 3.57 -6.01 -70.75
CA LEU A 313 4.31 -4.78 -70.48
C LEU A 313 4.01 -3.66 -71.49
N GLY A 314 3.73 -4.01 -72.76
CA GLY A 314 3.27 -3.05 -73.77
C GLY A 314 4.28 -1.97 -74.18
N THR A 315 5.58 -2.15 -73.87
CA THR A 315 6.63 -1.15 -74.14
C THR A 315 7.18 -1.19 -75.57
N GLY A 316 6.90 -2.27 -76.32
CA GLY A 316 7.49 -2.52 -77.64
C GLY A 316 8.96 -2.92 -77.61
N LEU A 317 9.54 -3.15 -76.42
CA LEU A 317 10.92 -3.58 -76.24
C LEU A 317 11.04 -5.11 -76.16
N THR A 318 12.19 -5.63 -76.58
CA THR A 318 12.58 -7.03 -76.27
C THR A 318 12.95 -7.16 -74.79
N SER A 319 12.92 -8.37 -74.22
CA SER A 319 13.29 -8.59 -72.81
C SER A 319 14.69 -8.07 -72.46
N ILE A 320 15.68 -8.20 -73.36
CA ILE A 320 17.04 -7.68 -73.15
C ILE A 320 17.06 -6.15 -73.13
N GLN A 321 16.34 -5.50 -74.05
CA GLN A 321 16.20 -4.04 -74.05
C GLN A 321 15.47 -3.55 -72.80
N GLN A 322 14.42 -4.27 -72.37
CA GLN A 322 13.70 -3.98 -71.14
C GLN A 322 14.64 -4.05 -69.94
N VAL A 323 15.46 -5.10 -69.80
CA VAL A 323 16.50 -5.17 -68.74
C VAL A 323 17.42 -3.94 -68.77
N GLY A 324 17.86 -3.51 -69.96
CA GLY A 324 18.69 -2.30 -70.12
C GLY A 324 18.00 -1.04 -69.60
N VAL A 325 16.72 -0.85 -69.92
CA VAL A 325 15.94 0.30 -69.46
C VAL A 325 15.64 0.23 -67.96
N GLN A 326 15.35 -0.95 -67.41
CA GLN A 326 15.19 -1.15 -65.97
C GLN A 326 16.48 -0.82 -65.20
N LEU A 327 17.64 -1.27 -65.68
CA LEU A 327 18.94 -0.95 -65.10
C LEU A 327 19.24 0.56 -65.15
N LEU A 328 18.90 1.22 -66.26
CA LEU A 328 19.01 2.68 -66.37
C LEU A 328 18.14 3.36 -65.31
N GLY A 329 16.87 2.95 -65.16
CA GLY A 329 15.97 3.50 -64.16
C GLY A 329 16.46 3.29 -62.73
N ILE A 330 16.99 2.11 -62.41
CA ILE A 330 17.63 1.83 -61.11
C ILE A 330 18.81 2.77 -60.86
N ALA A 331 19.69 2.95 -61.84
CA ALA A 331 20.86 3.81 -61.71
C ALA A 331 20.46 5.29 -61.55
N VAL A 332 19.49 5.76 -62.34
CA VAL A 332 18.95 7.13 -62.26
C VAL A 332 18.30 7.37 -60.90
N CYS A 333 17.47 6.42 -60.44
CA CYS A 333 16.87 6.45 -59.10
C CYS A 333 17.97 6.59 -58.05
N GLY A 334 18.96 5.71 -58.06
CA GLY A 334 20.07 5.74 -57.11
C GLY A 334 20.83 7.06 -57.12
N VAL A 335 21.29 7.52 -58.30
CA VAL A 335 22.07 8.77 -58.42
C VAL A 335 21.26 9.97 -57.95
N TRP A 336 20.01 10.09 -58.38
CA TRP A 336 19.14 11.20 -58.00
C TRP A 336 18.84 11.19 -56.51
N THR A 337 18.32 10.08 -56.00
CA THR A 337 17.80 9.98 -54.63
C THR A 337 18.91 9.97 -53.60
N PHE A 338 19.93 9.12 -53.76
CA PHE A 338 21.07 9.10 -52.86
C PHE A 338 21.86 10.39 -52.93
N GLY A 339 22.18 10.87 -54.16
CA GLY A 339 22.99 12.07 -54.37
C GLY A 339 22.34 13.31 -53.78
N LEU A 340 21.11 13.62 -54.18
CA LEU A 340 20.39 14.80 -53.70
C LEU A 340 20.18 14.74 -52.19
N THR A 341 19.73 13.60 -51.67
CA THR A 341 19.48 13.44 -50.23
C THR A 341 20.78 13.58 -49.43
N TYR A 342 21.86 12.93 -49.85
CA TYR A 342 23.14 13.01 -49.15
C TYR A 342 23.70 14.44 -49.10
N LEU A 343 23.67 15.16 -50.23
CA LEU A 343 24.10 16.56 -50.27
C LEU A 343 23.20 17.45 -49.42
N ALA A 344 21.87 17.29 -49.54
CA ALA A 344 20.91 18.08 -48.78
C ALA A 344 21.06 17.85 -47.27
N LEU A 345 21.17 16.60 -46.84
CA LEU A 345 21.38 16.27 -45.43
C LEU A 345 22.69 16.85 -44.90
N ARG A 346 23.80 16.74 -45.64
CA ARG A 346 25.06 17.38 -45.22
C ARG A 346 24.97 18.91 -45.14
N LEU A 347 24.16 19.54 -45.97
CA LEU A 347 23.93 20.98 -45.91
C LEU A 347 23.04 21.35 -44.72
N ILE A 348 21.95 20.61 -44.51
CA ILE A 348 21.02 20.79 -43.39
C ILE A 348 21.76 20.60 -42.06
N ASP A 349 22.63 19.59 -41.95
CA ASP A 349 23.41 19.29 -40.74
C ASP A 349 24.31 20.44 -40.29
N ARG A 350 24.69 21.34 -41.21
CA ARG A 350 25.44 22.57 -40.88
C ARG A 350 24.59 23.66 -40.23
N ILE A 351 23.28 23.62 -40.43
CA ILE A 351 22.33 24.64 -39.96
C ILE A 351 21.55 24.10 -38.75
N VAL A 352 21.02 22.90 -38.88
CA VAL A 352 20.25 22.17 -37.88
C VAL A 352 20.92 20.81 -37.68
N PRO A 353 21.48 20.52 -36.50
CA PRO A 353 22.08 19.22 -36.24
C PRO A 353 21.09 18.11 -36.56
N LEU A 354 21.46 17.18 -37.44
CA LEU A 354 20.58 16.08 -37.81
C LEU A 354 20.51 15.04 -36.70
N ARG A 355 21.63 14.80 -36.02
CA ARG A 355 21.74 13.81 -34.94
C ARG A 355 21.42 14.42 -33.58
N ALA A 356 20.73 13.66 -32.74
CA ALA A 356 20.52 13.99 -31.33
C ALA A 356 21.86 13.99 -30.57
N SER A 357 21.91 14.71 -29.44
CA SER A 357 23.12 14.70 -28.60
C SER A 357 23.35 13.30 -28.01
N MET A 358 24.57 13.02 -27.54
CA MET A 358 24.86 11.72 -26.92
C MET A 358 23.96 11.48 -25.71
N GLU A 359 23.71 12.51 -24.91
CA GLU A 359 22.82 12.47 -23.74
C GLU A 359 21.37 12.19 -24.15
N ASP A 360 20.85 12.89 -25.16
CA ASP A 360 19.48 12.66 -25.67
C ASP A 360 19.30 11.24 -26.23
N GLU A 361 20.31 10.71 -26.94
CA GLU A 361 20.26 9.35 -27.48
C GLU A 361 20.37 8.29 -26.37
N GLU A 362 21.04 8.58 -25.26
CA GLU A 362 21.14 7.71 -24.07
C GLU A 362 19.87 7.72 -23.23
N ILE A 363 19.30 8.88 -22.94
CA ILE A 363 18.02 9.03 -22.22
C ILE A 363 16.86 8.48 -23.06
N GLY A 364 16.85 8.77 -24.36
CA GLY A 364 15.82 8.37 -25.32
C GLY A 364 14.99 9.55 -25.82
N LEU A 365 14.67 9.51 -27.11
CA LEU A 365 14.01 10.60 -27.83
C LEU A 365 12.54 10.80 -27.44
N ASN A 366 11.91 9.83 -26.78
CA ASN A 366 10.59 10.05 -26.17
C ASN A 366 10.64 11.23 -25.18
N VAL A 367 11.76 11.40 -24.50
CA VAL A 367 11.88 12.32 -23.37
C VAL A 367 12.49 13.62 -23.85
N SER A 368 13.64 13.54 -24.51
CA SER A 368 14.38 14.72 -24.97
C SER A 368 13.60 15.54 -26.01
N GLU A 369 12.73 14.92 -26.81
CA GLU A 369 11.97 15.62 -27.86
C GLU A 369 10.47 15.74 -27.58
N HIS A 370 9.88 14.84 -26.79
CA HIS A 370 8.43 14.83 -26.57
C HIS A 370 8.03 14.95 -25.10
N GLY A 371 8.98 15.07 -24.17
CA GLY A 371 8.70 15.15 -22.74
C GLY A 371 7.97 13.94 -22.17
N ALA A 372 7.91 12.83 -22.94
CA ALA A 372 7.21 11.63 -22.54
C ALA A 372 8.15 10.81 -21.66
N THR A 373 8.03 11.03 -20.35
CA THR A 373 8.71 10.19 -19.37
C THR A 373 7.99 8.84 -19.25
N THR A 374 8.74 7.87 -18.75
CA THR A 374 8.20 6.58 -18.33
C THR A 374 8.62 6.41 -16.88
N ASP A 375 7.87 5.67 -16.08
CA ASP A 375 8.16 5.46 -14.66
C ASP A 375 9.62 5.04 -14.43
N LEU A 376 10.17 4.23 -15.35
CA LEU A 376 11.54 3.71 -15.27
C LEU A 376 12.59 4.79 -15.45
N LEU A 377 12.29 5.75 -16.32
CA LEU A 377 13.19 6.85 -16.57
C LEU A 377 13.12 7.89 -15.46
N ASP A 378 11.93 8.17 -14.93
CA ASP A 378 11.79 9.08 -13.79
C ASP A 378 12.56 8.57 -12.57
N LEU A 379 12.55 7.24 -12.36
CA LEU A 379 13.43 6.55 -11.42
C LEU A 379 14.92 6.85 -11.69
N PHE A 380 15.41 6.61 -12.92
CA PHE A 380 16.82 6.84 -13.24
C PHE A 380 17.24 8.32 -13.15
N MET A 381 16.40 9.24 -13.58
CA MET A 381 16.69 10.68 -13.54
C MET A 381 16.85 11.19 -12.11
N VAL A 382 15.98 10.74 -11.20
CA VAL A 382 16.09 11.08 -9.77
C VAL A 382 17.37 10.48 -9.18
N MET A 383 17.69 9.22 -9.49
CA MET A 383 18.92 8.57 -9.02
C MET A 383 20.20 9.29 -9.49
N ASP A 384 20.29 9.65 -10.78
CA ASP A 384 21.45 10.38 -11.32
C ASP A 384 21.56 11.78 -10.71
N ARG A 385 20.43 12.47 -10.53
CA ARG A 385 20.41 13.77 -9.86
C ARG A 385 20.91 13.68 -8.43
N GLN A 386 20.42 12.72 -7.65
CA GLN A 386 20.91 12.45 -6.28
C GLN A 386 22.41 12.15 -6.26
N SER A 387 22.91 11.35 -7.21
CA SER A 387 24.35 11.04 -7.29
C SER A 387 25.20 12.27 -7.63
N ARG A 388 24.71 13.19 -8.47
CA ARG A 388 25.46 14.40 -8.88
C ARG A 388 25.38 15.52 -7.85
N THR A 389 24.21 15.73 -7.23
CA THR A 389 23.98 16.83 -6.30
C THR A 389 24.23 16.46 -4.83
N GLY A 390 24.18 15.18 -4.49
CA GLY A 390 24.19 14.70 -3.11
C GLY A 390 22.89 14.98 -2.34
N ASP A 391 21.85 15.47 -3.01
CA ASP A 391 20.57 15.83 -2.39
C ASP A 391 19.72 14.58 -2.12
N LEU A 392 19.81 14.05 -0.90
CA LEU A 392 19.08 12.85 -0.48
C LEU A 392 17.58 13.08 -0.23
N SER A 393 17.07 14.32 -0.31
CA SER A 393 15.65 14.62 -0.08
C SER A 393 14.76 14.32 -1.29
N LEU A 394 15.36 14.24 -2.49
CA LEU A 394 14.64 13.94 -3.72
C LEU A 394 13.96 12.56 -3.64
N ARG A 395 12.77 12.43 -4.22
CA ARG A 395 12.01 11.16 -4.26
C ARG A 395 11.55 10.87 -5.66
N VAL A 396 11.54 9.58 -5.98
CA VAL A 396 11.07 9.06 -7.26
C VAL A 396 9.53 9.06 -7.25
N PRO A 397 8.85 9.53 -8.31
CA PRO A 397 7.41 9.38 -8.40
C PRO A 397 7.02 7.90 -8.44
N VAL A 398 5.97 7.52 -7.71
CA VAL A 398 5.49 6.14 -7.61
C VAL A 398 4.20 6.01 -8.41
N GLU A 399 4.26 5.34 -9.55
CA GLU A 399 3.08 4.98 -10.35
C GLU A 399 2.42 3.72 -9.75
N PRO A 400 1.15 3.77 -9.31
CA PRO A 400 0.49 2.61 -8.73
C PRO A 400 0.35 1.46 -9.74
N PHE A 401 0.48 0.22 -9.25
CA PHE A 401 0.25 -1.02 -10.03
C PHE A 401 1.25 -1.31 -11.16
N THR A 402 2.36 -0.58 -11.29
CA THR A 402 3.44 -0.92 -12.23
C THR A 402 4.62 -1.60 -11.52
N GLU A 403 5.32 -2.51 -12.20
CA GLU A 403 6.54 -3.17 -11.66
C GLU A 403 7.59 -2.12 -11.25
N VAL A 404 7.67 -1.03 -12.01
CA VAL A 404 8.59 0.06 -11.75
C VAL A 404 8.13 0.90 -10.55
N GLY A 405 6.83 1.14 -10.39
CA GLY A 405 6.28 1.78 -9.21
C GLY A 405 6.63 1.03 -7.92
N GLN A 406 6.62 -0.30 -7.93
CA GLN A 406 7.08 -1.10 -6.80
C GLN A 406 8.57 -0.88 -6.50
N ILE A 407 9.41 -0.80 -7.54
CA ILE A 407 10.85 -0.50 -7.39
C ILE A 407 11.04 0.92 -6.84
N ALA A 408 10.33 1.92 -7.37
CA ALA A 408 10.38 3.31 -6.92
C ALA A 408 9.97 3.44 -5.44
N ALA A 409 8.91 2.74 -5.02
CA ALA A 409 8.48 2.72 -3.61
C ALA A 409 9.55 2.12 -2.69
N ARG A 410 10.18 1.01 -3.09
CA ARG A 410 11.28 0.39 -2.33
C ARG A 410 12.51 1.30 -2.29
N TYR A 411 12.87 1.91 -3.41
CA TYR A 411 13.99 2.85 -3.48
C TYR A 411 13.77 4.07 -2.57
N ASN A 412 12.58 4.67 -2.61
CA ASN A 412 12.21 5.78 -1.74
C ASN A 412 12.31 5.41 -0.25
N SER A 413 11.91 4.19 0.12
CA SER A 413 12.04 3.69 1.50
C SER A 413 13.51 3.57 1.94
N VAL A 414 14.41 3.14 1.04
CA VAL A 414 15.86 3.12 1.30
C VAL A 414 16.40 4.54 1.44
N MET A 415 16.02 5.47 0.54
CA MET A 415 16.46 6.86 0.61
C MET A 415 15.97 7.56 1.88
N GLU A 416 14.73 7.30 2.32
CA GLU A 416 14.20 7.81 3.58
C GLU A 416 14.96 7.26 4.80
N THR A 417 15.37 6.00 4.75
CA THR A 417 16.20 5.40 5.81
C THR A 417 17.59 6.02 5.82
N LEU A 418 18.19 6.25 4.65
CA LEU A 418 19.51 6.86 4.52
C LEU A 418 19.51 8.33 4.96
N GLU A 419 18.53 9.12 4.51
CA GLU A 419 18.37 10.51 4.93
C GLU A 419 18.17 10.59 6.45
N ARG A 420 17.29 9.76 7.02
CA ARG A 420 17.13 9.67 8.48
C ARG A 420 18.43 9.29 9.17
N ALA A 421 19.24 8.39 8.62
CA ALA A 421 20.53 8.03 9.19
C ALA A 421 21.52 9.20 9.17
N VAL A 422 21.63 9.92 8.05
CA VAL A 422 22.52 11.08 7.90
C VAL A 422 22.09 12.23 8.83
N VAL A 423 20.81 12.60 8.80
CA VAL A 423 20.25 13.64 9.69
C VAL A 423 20.42 13.22 11.15
N ARG A 424 20.22 11.94 11.49
CA ARG A 424 20.46 11.43 12.84
C ARG A 424 21.92 11.57 13.23
N THR A 425 22.88 11.21 12.38
CA THR A 425 24.31 11.34 12.69
C THR A 425 24.73 12.81 12.85
N GLU A 426 24.28 13.70 11.95
CA GLU A 426 24.55 15.14 12.09
C GLU A 426 23.91 15.71 13.36
N THR A 427 22.67 15.33 13.65
CA THR A 427 21.97 15.77 14.85
C THR A 427 22.70 15.26 16.08
N ILE A 428 23.13 13.99 16.12
CA ILE A 428 23.93 13.44 17.22
C ILE A 428 25.21 14.27 17.43
N VAL A 429 25.92 14.66 16.37
CA VAL A 429 27.15 15.48 16.51
C VAL A 429 26.84 16.91 16.95
N LYS A 430 25.76 17.52 16.44
CA LYS A 430 25.34 18.89 16.79
C LYS A 430 24.73 18.99 18.19
N THR A 431 24.02 17.96 18.64
CA THR A 431 23.41 17.88 19.99
C THR A 431 24.31 17.18 21.00
N ALA A 432 25.47 16.68 20.58
CA ALA A 432 26.47 16.16 21.51
C ALA A 432 26.82 17.25 22.52
N MET A 433 26.68 16.93 23.80
CA MET A 433 26.98 17.85 24.91
C MET A 433 28.48 18.10 25.07
N ASP A 434 29.30 17.17 24.58
CA ASP A 434 30.74 17.30 24.58
C ASP A 434 31.20 18.12 23.38
N GLY A 435 32.21 18.96 23.59
CA GLY A 435 32.90 19.64 22.52
C GLY A 435 33.67 18.65 21.68
N ILE A 436 33.25 18.46 20.42
CA ILE A 436 33.93 17.61 19.45
C ILE A 436 34.68 18.53 18.50
N ILE A 437 35.99 18.35 18.41
CA ILE A 437 36.87 19.12 17.53
C ILE A 437 37.71 18.14 16.73
N THR A 438 37.72 18.29 15.41
CA THR A 438 38.64 17.54 14.54
C THR A 438 39.83 18.43 14.18
N PHE A 439 41.02 17.84 14.06
CA PHE A 439 42.23 18.56 13.70
C PHE A 439 43.25 17.68 12.96
N SER A 440 44.09 18.32 12.15
CA SER A 440 45.08 17.65 11.32
C SER A 440 46.17 16.96 12.14
N ARG A 441 46.69 15.84 11.64
CA ARG A 441 47.85 15.18 12.26
C ARG A 441 49.13 16.01 12.15
N GLN A 442 49.31 16.71 11.03
CA GLN A 442 50.44 17.63 10.81
C GLN A 442 50.06 19.04 11.26
N GLY A 443 50.76 19.58 12.26
CA GLY A 443 50.56 20.94 12.76
C GLY A 443 49.39 21.12 13.75
N LEU A 444 48.59 20.08 13.99
CA LEU A 444 47.48 20.06 14.96
C LEU A 444 46.47 21.20 14.73
N GLN A 445 46.18 21.51 13.47
CA GLN A 445 45.28 22.60 13.09
C GLN A 445 43.83 22.14 13.13
N ILE A 446 42.97 22.92 13.78
CA ILE A 446 41.54 22.64 13.87
C ILE A 446 40.90 22.70 12.48
N THR A 447 40.17 21.64 12.13
CA THR A 447 39.47 21.49 10.85
C THR A 447 37.96 21.67 10.99
N THR A 448 37.35 21.13 12.06
CA THR A 448 35.92 21.35 12.37
C THR A 448 35.69 21.37 13.86
N LEU A 449 34.59 21.98 14.30
CA LEU A 449 34.12 21.94 15.69
C LEU A 449 32.59 21.94 15.74
N ASN A 450 32.03 21.21 16.69
CA ASN A 450 30.58 21.18 16.90
C ASN A 450 30.10 22.37 17.77
N PRO A 451 28.78 22.68 17.81
CA PRO A 451 28.24 23.79 18.60
C PRO A 451 28.58 23.73 20.10
N ALA A 452 28.68 22.53 20.69
CA ALA A 452 29.09 22.38 22.08
C ALA A 452 30.55 22.81 22.30
N ALA A 453 31.46 22.56 21.36
CA ALA A 453 32.83 23.06 21.45
C ALA A 453 32.89 24.59 21.37
N GLU A 454 32.03 25.22 20.56
CA GLU A 454 31.91 26.69 20.52
C GLU A 454 31.46 27.23 21.88
N ALA A 455 30.47 26.60 22.52
CA ALA A 455 29.98 26.99 23.84
C ALA A 455 31.02 26.77 24.96
N ILE A 456 31.74 25.64 24.92
CA ILE A 456 32.74 25.28 25.93
C ILE A 456 33.97 26.19 25.84
N PHE A 457 34.47 26.50 24.64
CA PHE A 457 35.71 27.27 24.51
C PHE A 457 35.50 28.75 24.16
N GLY A 458 34.28 29.16 23.81
CA GLY A 458 33.96 30.55 23.48
C GLY A 458 34.49 31.03 22.11
N TYR A 459 34.96 30.12 21.26
CA TYR A 459 35.35 30.41 19.88
C TYR A 459 34.20 30.10 18.93
N ARG A 460 33.96 30.95 17.93
CA ARG A 460 33.14 30.56 16.77
C ARG A 460 33.96 29.72 15.80
N GLU A 461 33.30 28.86 15.03
CA GLU A 461 33.95 27.94 14.11
C GLU A 461 34.90 28.65 13.15
N ALA A 462 34.42 29.74 12.53
CA ALA A 462 35.21 30.57 11.62
C ALA A 462 36.48 31.19 12.24
N GLN A 463 36.56 31.28 13.56
CA GLN A 463 37.70 31.83 14.30
C GLN A 463 38.67 30.74 14.78
N ALA A 464 38.16 29.53 15.02
CA ALA A 464 38.94 28.40 15.52
C ALA A 464 39.57 27.56 14.39
N VAL A 465 38.90 27.42 13.24
CA VAL A 465 39.42 26.65 12.10
C VAL A 465 40.74 27.25 11.61
N GLY A 466 41.76 26.41 11.46
CA GLY A 466 43.13 26.79 11.09
C GLY A 466 44.05 27.16 12.26
N GLN A 467 43.51 27.38 13.47
CA GLN A 467 44.31 27.59 14.68
C GLN A 467 44.84 26.24 15.22
N PRO A 468 46.01 26.22 15.89
CA PRO A 468 46.50 25.00 16.51
C PRO A 468 45.68 24.67 17.78
N VAL A 469 45.26 23.41 17.93
CA VAL A 469 44.37 22.95 19.02
C VAL A 469 44.94 23.23 20.42
N ARG A 470 46.28 23.40 20.54
CA ARG A 470 46.96 23.76 21.79
C ARG A 470 46.48 25.07 22.42
N VAL A 471 45.89 25.99 21.65
CA VAL A 471 45.37 27.27 22.17
C VAL A 471 44.24 27.05 23.19
N LEU A 472 43.54 25.92 23.08
CA LEU A 472 42.43 25.50 23.94
C LEU A 472 42.89 24.78 25.22
N LEU A 473 44.18 24.47 25.33
CA LEU A 473 44.78 23.67 26.41
C LEU A 473 45.72 24.55 27.25
N GLY A 474 45.56 24.54 28.58
CA GLY A 474 46.44 25.22 29.54
C GLY A 474 47.13 24.24 30.48
N ASP A 475 48.17 24.69 31.18
CA ASP A 475 48.82 23.90 32.24
C ASP A 475 48.15 24.09 33.62
N ALA A 476 48.65 23.42 34.67
CA ALA A 476 48.10 23.49 36.02
C ALA A 476 48.25 24.88 36.67
N SER A 477 49.11 25.74 36.12
CA SER A 477 49.38 27.13 36.52
C SER A 477 48.60 28.15 35.68
N GLY A 478 47.99 27.72 34.56
CA GLY A 478 47.27 28.58 33.62
C GLY A 478 48.13 29.14 32.46
N ASP A 479 49.38 28.70 32.33
CA ASP A 479 50.31 29.13 31.28
C ASP A 479 50.14 28.33 29.97
N ASP A 480 50.67 28.89 28.87
CA ASP A 480 50.61 28.31 27.51
C ASP A 480 51.36 26.96 27.43
N LEU A 481 50.65 25.90 27.02
CA LEU A 481 51.32 24.62 26.74
C LEU A 481 52.30 24.78 25.56
N SER A 482 53.55 24.36 25.76
CA SER A 482 54.53 24.29 24.67
C SER A 482 54.06 23.34 23.56
N ALA A 483 54.42 23.62 22.31
CA ALA A 483 54.02 22.80 21.17
C ALA A 483 54.46 21.32 21.30
N LEU A 484 55.62 21.09 21.92
CA LEU A 484 56.13 19.74 22.19
C LEU A 484 55.29 19.01 23.25
N ALA A 485 54.89 19.70 24.32
CA ALA A 485 54.05 19.14 25.38
C ALA A 485 52.63 18.83 24.89
N ALA A 486 52.04 19.71 24.07
CA ALA A 486 50.70 19.47 23.50
C ALA A 486 50.70 18.27 22.55
N THR A 487 51.74 18.13 21.72
CA THR A 487 51.89 17.00 20.79
C THR A 487 52.09 15.68 21.54
N ALA A 488 52.91 15.69 22.60
CA ALA A 488 53.12 14.53 23.46
C ALA A 488 51.82 14.12 24.18
N LEU A 489 51.11 15.07 24.79
CA LEU A 489 49.82 14.84 25.45
C LEU A 489 48.80 14.21 24.49
N ILE A 490 48.61 14.80 23.30
CA ILE A 490 47.62 14.32 22.33
C ILE A 490 47.99 12.92 21.81
N SER A 491 49.27 12.70 21.48
CA SER A 491 49.72 11.41 20.92
C SER A 491 49.70 10.28 21.95
N GLU A 492 50.11 10.55 23.19
CA GLU A 492 50.09 9.58 24.30
C GLU A 492 48.64 9.21 24.69
N THR A 493 47.77 10.22 24.75
CA THR A 493 46.35 10.02 25.08
C THR A 493 45.61 9.30 23.94
N ALA A 494 45.94 9.59 22.68
CA ALA A 494 45.39 8.90 21.53
C ALA A 494 45.84 7.43 21.43
N ALA A 495 47.08 7.12 21.81
CA ALA A 495 47.60 5.75 21.83
C ALA A 495 46.92 4.88 22.92
N THR A 496 46.47 5.50 24.01
CA THR A 496 45.88 4.80 25.15
C THR A 496 44.35 4.85 25.18
N SER A 497 43.73 5.70 24.34
CA SER A 497 42.28 6.00 24.37
C SER A 497 41.77 6.40 25.77
N ALA A 498 42.66 6.87 26.65
CA ALA A 498 42.32 7.20 28.03
C ALA A 498 41.74 8.62 28.12
N ARG A 499 40.78 8.82 29.01
CA ARG A 499 40.32 10.17 29.36
C ARG A 499 41.31 10.80 30.34
N ARG A 500 41.68 12.05 30.13
CA ARG A 500 42.53 12.81 31.06
C ARG A 500 41.84 14.09 31.51
N GLU A 501 41.87 14.33 32.82
CA GLU A 501 41.53 15.63 33.39
C GLU A 501 42.70 16.58 33.11
N ILE A 502 42.43 17.67 32.39
CA ILE A 502 43.40 18.71 32.05
C ILE A 502 42.75 20.09 32.22
N THR A 503 43.53 21.16 32.07
CA THR A 503 43.02 22.53 32.14
C THR A 503 42.65 23.03 30.75
N GLY A 504 41.41 23.46 30.58
CA GLY A 504 40.92 24.11 29.37
C GLY A 504 41.01 25.62 29.49
N ARG A 505 41.16 26.30 28.36
CA ARG A 505 41.17 27.78 28.29
C ARG A 505 40.16 28.30 27.27
N ARG A 506 39.33 29.26 27.69
CA ARG A 506 38.34 29.92 26.83
C ARG A 506 38.96 31.07 26.03
N ALA A 507 38.26 31.56 25.01
CA ALA A 507 38.65 32.70 24.19
C ALA A 507 38.87 33.99 25.00
N ASP A 508 38.19 34.15 26.15
CA ASP A 508 38.34 35.29 27.06
C ASP A 508 39.54 35.17 28.01
N GLY A 509 40.30 34.07 27.94
CA GLY A 509 41.45 33.79 28.78
C GLY A 509 41.13 33.09 30.11
N SER A 510 39.86 32.85 30.45
CA SER A 510 39.49 32.09 31.65
C SER A 510 39.89 30.62 31.55
N ILE A 511 40.33 30.06 32.69
CA ILE A 511 40.71 28.64 32.82
C ILE A 511 39.65 27.86 33.58
N PHE A 512 39.44 26.61 33.19
CA PHE A 512 38.44 25.72 33.79
C PHE A 512 38.84 24.25 33.63
N PRO A 513 38.43 23.35 34.54
CA PRO A 513 38.78 21.95 34.45
C PRO A 513 38.00 21.28 33.31
N ILE A 514 38.71 20.57 32.43
CA ILE A 514 38.12 19.79 31.34
C ILE A 514 38.58 18.34 31.40
N GLU A 515 37.69 17.44 31.02
CA GLU A 515 38.06 16.06 30.67
C GLU A 515 38.22 15.99 29.15
N ALA A 516 39.42 15.62 28.70
CA ALA A 516 39.75 15.51 27.28
C ALA A 516 40.12 14.07 26.91
N MET A 517 39.71 13.66 25.71
CA MET A 517 40.11 12.40 25.09
C MET A 517 40.40 12.67 23.62
N PHE A 518 41.41 12.01 23.10
CA PHE A 518 41.84 12.14 21.72
C PHE A 518 41.80 10.76 21.05
N THR A 519 41.32 10.69 19.83
CA THR A 519 41.32 9.47 19.01
C THR A 519 41.85 9.78 17.62
N GLU A 520 42.68 8.89 17.07
CA GLU A 520 43.14 8.99 15.68
C GLU A 520 42.15 8.25 14.77
N ALA A 521 41.70 8.90 13.70
CA ALA A 521 40.83 8.34 12.69
C ALA A 521 41.42 8.60 11.28
N ARG A 522 40.88 7.91 10.28
CA ARG A 522 41.32 8.05 8.88
C ARG A 522 40.11 8.27 7.98
N ILE A 523 40.18 9.30 7.14
CA ILE A 523 39.29 9.47 5.99
C ILE A 523 40.13 9.17 4.75
N GLY A 524 39.84 8.05 4.08
CA GLY A 524 40.66 7.56 2.98
C GLY A 524 42.09 7.23 3.42
N LYS A 525 43.09 7.97 2.90
CA LYS A 525 44.51 7.80 3.26
C LYS A 525 45.00 8.80 4.31
N GLU A 526 44.28 9.88 4.57
CA GLU A 526 44.74 10.95 5.46
C GLU A 526 44.34 10.70 6.91
N PRO A 527 45.31 10.66 7.84
CA PRO A 527 45.04 10.56 9.27
C PRO A 527 44.70 11.93 9.88
N PHE A 528 43.69 11.96 10.74
CA PHE A 528 43.31 13.13 11.53
C PHE A 528 43.00 12.71 12.96
N PHE A 529 43.00 13.68 13.87
CA PHE A 529 42.60 13.45 15.26
C PHE A 529 41.22 14.05 15.53
N THR A 530 40.45 13.35 16.35
CA THR A 530 39.22 13.85 16.95
C THR A 530 39.46 14.01 18.45
N GLY A 531 39.34 15.24 18.95
CA GLY A 531 39.32 15.55 20.37
C GLY A 531 37.88 15.68 20.87
N THR A 532 37.55 14.97 21.94
CA THR A 532 36.30 15.17 22.69
C THR A 532 36.63 15.83 24.02
N PHE A 533 35.98 16.95 24.30
CA PHE A 533 36.23 17.81 25.45
C PHE A 533 34.95 18.00 26.25
N ARG A 534 35.02 17.78 27.55
CA ARG A 534 33.91 17.97 28.47
C ARG A 534 34.32 18.96 29.55
N ASP A 535 33.55 20.03 29.72
CA ASP A 535 33.67 20.90 30.89
C ASP A 535 33.23 20.12 32.14
N ILE A 536 34.16 19.83 33.04
CA ILE A 536 33.89 19.07 34.27
C ILE A 536 33.70 19.98 35.48
N THR A 537 33.51 21.28 35.28
CA THR A 537 33.23 22.25 36.36
C THR A 537 31.98 21.84 37.14
N GLN A 538 30.92 21.43 36.43
CA GLN A 538 29.72 20.87 37.09
C GLN A 538 29.94 19.44 37.59
N ARG A 539 30.78 18.59 36.98
CA ARG A 539 31.05 17.23 37.51
C ARG A 539 31.73 17.26 38.87
N LYS A 540 32.71 18.15 39.05
CA LYS A 540 33.32 18.43 40.35
C LYS A 540 32.29 18.96 41.36
N LYS A 541 31.22 19.61 40.87
CA LYS A 541 30.06 20.03 41.66
C LYS A 541 29.06 18.89 41.89
N SER A 542 28.93 17.95 40.94
CA SER A 542 27.93 16.88 40.90
C SER A 542 28.40 15.54 41.47
N GLU A 543 29.69 15.36 41.75
CA GLU A 543 30.13 14.35 42.72
C GLU A 543 29.56 14.66 44.12
N ALA A 544 29.24 15.93 44.41
CA ALA A 544 28.37 16.30 45.52
C ALA A 544 26.89 15.98 45.23
N ASP A 545 26.45 16.07 43.97
CA ASP A 545 25.11 15.68 43.51
C ASP A 545 24.96 14.16 43.24
N LEU A 546 25.98 13.31 43.49
CA LEU A 546 25.89 11.85 43.30
C LEU A 546 24.81 11.24 44.22
N LEU A 547 24.44 11.97 45.28
CA LEU A 547 23.28 11.75 46.11
C LEU A 547 21.96 11.86 45.33
N HIS A 548 21.86 12.74 44.34
CA HIS A 548 20.73 12.90 43.42
C HIS A 548 20.68 11.81 42.32
N ALA A 549 21.80 11.15 41.98
CA ALA A 549 21.84 10.13 40.93
C ALA A 549 20.98 8.87 41.25
N LYS A 550 20.70 8.62 42.53
CA LYS A 550 19.73 7.59 42.97
C LYS A 550 18.32 7.89 42.45
N GLU A 551 17.94 9.16 42.40
CA GLU A 551 16.62 9.63 41.96
C GLU A 551 16.47 9.51 40.44
N ALA A 552 17.56 9.64 39.67
CA ALA A 552 17.57 9.47 38.22
C ALA A 552 17.37 8.00 37.78
N ALA A 553 17.82 7.02 38.57
CA ALA A 553 17.58 5.60 38.29
C ALA A 553 16.07 5.26 38.36
N GLU A 554 15.34 5.87 39.29
CA GLU A 554 13.88 5.74 39.39
C GLU A 554 13.13 6.45 38.25
N ALA A 555 13.73 7.51 37.67
CA ALA A 555 13.19 8.19 36.49
C ALA A 555 13.35 7.34 35.21
N ALA A 556 14.47 6.63 35.06
CA ALA A 556 14.71 5.73 33.93
C ALA A 556 13.75 4.51 33.93
N ASN A 557 13.46 3.95 35.12
CA ASN A 557 12.50 2.85 35.24
C ASN A 557 11.07 3.29 34.89
N ARG A 558 10.68 4.51 35.28
CA ARG A 558 9.42 5.14 34.89
C ARG A 558 9.31 5.38 33.38
N ALA A 559 10.40 5.80 32.72
CA ALA A 559 10.43 5.99 31.26
C ALA A 559 10.26 4.67 30.47
N LYS A 560 10.90 3.57 30.89
CA LYS A 560 10.77 2.24 30.27
C LYS A 560 9.31 1.76 30.24
N SER A 561 8.59 1.86 31.35
CA SER A 561 7.20 1.37 31.41
C SER A 561 6.18 2.33 30.79
N THR A 562 6.49 3.64 30.65
CA THR A 562 5.65 4.58 29.88
C THR A 562 5.82 4.36 28.36
N PHE A 563 7.03 4.02 27.90
CA PHE A 563 7.26 3.64 26.49
C PHE A 563 6.49 2.38 26.09
N LEU A 564 6.50 1.34 26.93
CA LEU A 564 5.79 0.08 26.65
C LEU A 564 4.26 0.27 26.66
N ALA A 565 3.73 1.08 27.58
CA ALA A 565 2.31 1.42 27.62
C ALA A 565 1.84 2.16 26.36
N ASN A 566 2.62 3.15 25.87
CA ASN A 566 2.28 3.88 24.65
C ASN A 566 2.36 2.99 23.41
N MET A 567 3.40 2.14 23.30
CA MET A 567 3.55 1.23 22.15
C MET A 567 2.42 0.21 22.03
N SER A 568 1.83 -0.24 23.14
CA SER A 568 0.66 -1.11 23.03
C SER A 568 -0.54 -0.42 22.40
N HIS A 569 -0.83 0.83 22.76
CA HIS A 569 -1.94 1.55 22.15
C HIS A 569 -1.71 1.73 20.65
N GLU A 570 -0.48 2.06 20.25
CA GLU A 570 -0.08 2.20 18.85
C GLU A 570 -0.11 0.88 18.06
N LEU A 571 0.07 -0.27 18.72
CA LEU A 571 -0.02 -1.58 18.09
C LEU A 571 -1.45 -2.15 18.10
N ARG A 572 -2.25 -1.83 19.13
CA ARG A 572 -3.64 -2.28 19.28
C ARG A 572 -4.55 -1.65 18.23
N THR A 573 -4.36 -0.37 17.94
CA THR A 573 -5.18 0.38 16.97
C THR A 573 -5.15 -0.20 15.55
N PRO A 574 -3.99 -0.42 14.90
CA PRO A 574 -3.97 -1.03 13.56
C PRO A 574 -4.42 -2.49 13.60
N LEU A 575 -4.20 -3.21 14.70
CA LEU A 575 -4.55 -4.61 14.81
C LEU A 575 -6.06 -4.82 14.99
N ASN A 576 -6.72 -3.97 15.78
CA ASN A 576 -8.18 -3.93 15.89
C ASN A 576 -8.83 -3.55 14.56
N ALA A 577 -8.23 -2.63 13.79
CA ALA A 577 -8.69 -2.32 12.44
C ALA A 577 -8.56 -3.53 11.50
N ILE A 578 -7.43 -4.25 11.53
CA ILE A 578 -7.24 -5.47 10.72
C ILE A 578 -8.26 -6.55 11.09
N ILE A 579 -8.52 -6.76 12.39
CA ILE A 579 -9.54 -7.70 12.87
C ILE A 579 -10.93 -7.26 12.41
N GLY A 580 -11.29 -5.99 12.59
CA GLY A 580 -12.59 -5.45 12.20
C GLY A 580 -12.84 -5.50 10.68
N TYR A 581 -11.87 -5.14 9.86
CA TYR A 581 -11.98 -5.28 8.40
C TYR A 581 -12.05 -6.74 7.96
N SER A 582 -11.29 -7.65 8.59
CA SER A 582 -11.39 -9.08 8.28
C SER A 582 -12.75 -9.68 8.65
N GLU A 583 -13.43 -9.13 9.67
CA GLU A 583 -14.76 -9.52 10.10
C GLU A 583 -15.85 -8.97 9.16
N MET A 584 -15.79 -7.68 8.81
CA MET A 584 -16.72 -7.09 7.84
C MET A 584 -16.63 -7.74 6.45
N LEU A 585 -15.41 -8.00 5.95
CA LEU A 585 -15.22 -8.68 4.66
C LEU A 585 -15.71 -10.13 4.70
N ARG A 586 -15.68 -10.79 5.86
CA ARG A 586 -16.20 -12.16 6.03
C ARG A 586 -17.71 -12.14 5.93
N GLU A 587 -18.37 -11.24 6.65
CA GLU A 587 -19.83 -11.06 6.60
C GLU A 587 -20.29 -10.72 5.17
N GLU A 588 -19.60 -9.82 4.47
CA GLU A 588 -19.95 -9.45 3.09
C GLU A 588 -19.71 -10.61 2.09
N ALA A 589 -18.67 -11.42 2.30
CA ALA A 589 -18.41 -12.62 1.51
C ALA A 589 -19.47 -13.70 1.75
N GLU A 590 -19.92 -13.89 2.99
CA GLU A 590 -21.01 -14.82 3.35
C GLU A 590 -22.35 -14.37 2.75
N GLU A 591 -22.65 -13.07 2.75
CA GLU A 591 -23.87 -12.51 2.16
C GLU A 591 -23.88 -12.55 0.62
N SER A 592 -22.71 -12.39 0.00
CA SER A 592 -22.56 -12.36 -1.48
C SER A 592 -22.36 -13.73 -2.12
N GLY A 593 -22.36 -14.82 -1.34
CA GLY A 593 -22.13 -16.19 -1.81
C GLY A 593 -20.68 -16.49 -2.22
N GLY A 594 -19.71 -15.76 -1.64
CA GLY A 594 -18.28 -15.88 -1.89
C GLY A 594 -17.58 -16.90 -0.96
N ASP A 595 -18.04 -18.16 -0.97
CA ASP A 595 -17.58 -19.23 -0.06
C ASP A 595 -16.07 -19.49 -0.09
N ASP A 596 -15.38 -19.13 -1.18
CA ASP A 596 -13.93 -19.34 -1.34
C ASP A 596 -13.08 -18.36 -0.49
N LEU A 597 -13.61 -17.18 -0.11
CA LEU A 597 -12.86 -16.12 0.58
C LEU A 597 -12.98 -16.21 2.12
N VAL A 598 -14.06 -16.80 2.63
CA VAL A 598 -14.36 -16.93 4.06
C VAL A 598 -13.25 -17.64 4.86
N PRO A 599 -12.67 -18.78 4.39
CA PRO A 599 -11.62 -19.48 5.13
C PRO A 599 -10.32 -18.69 5.28
N ASP A 600 -9.99 -17.82 4.32
CA ASP A 600 -8.77 -17.01 4.37
C ASP A 600 -8.94 -15.77 5.26
N LEU A 601 -10.13 -15.16 5.23
CA LEU A 601 -10.49 -14.08 6.15
C LEU A 601 -10.50 -14.55 7.62
N GLU A 602 -10.95 -15.77 7.88
CA GLU A 602 -10.88 -16.39 9.20
C GLU A 602 -9.46 -16.63 9.70
N LYS A 603 -8.53 -17.00 8.81
CA LYS A 603 -7.10 -17.14 9.17
C LYS A 603 -6.50 -15.78 9.53
N ILE A 604 -6.80 -14.72 8.77
CA ILE A 604 -6.32 -13.36 9.06
C ILE A 604 -6.86 -12.89 10.42
N ARG A 605 -8.15 -13.08 10.67
CA ARG A 605 -8.81 -12.72 11.92
C ARG A 605 -8.18 -13.46 13.12
N THR A 606 -7.95 -14.76 12.98
CA THR A 606 -7.34 -15.59 14.02
C THR A 606 -5.89 -15.18 14.31
N ALA A 607 -5.09 -14.90 13.27
CA ALA A 607 -3.72 -14.40 13.42
C ALA A 607 -3.66 -13.02 14.08
N GLY A 608 -4.60 -12.13 13.74
CA GLY A 608 -4.75 -10.81 14.38
C GLY A 608 -5.07 -10.91 15.87
N LYS A 609 -6.05 -11.74 16.25
CA LYS A 609 -6.40 -11.96 17.67
C LYS A 609 -5.22 -12.53 18.47
N HIS A 610 -4.50 -13.51 17.91
CA HIS A 610 -3.33 -14.09 18.57
C HIS A 610 -2.19 -13.07 18.79
N LEU A 611 -1.96 -12.15 17.86
CA LEU A 611 -0.95 -11.10 18.03
C LEU A 611 -1.36 -10.09 19.10
N LEU A 612 -2.66 -9.80 19.21
CA LEU A 612 -3.19 -8.89 20.22
C LEU A 612 -3.00 -9.44 21.63
N ASP A 613 -3.29 -10.73 21.82
CA ASP A 613 -3.06 -11.43 23.08
C ASP A 613 -1.57 -11.42 23.48
N LEU A 614 -0.66 -11.54 22.51
CA LEU A 614 0.78 -11.50 22.75
C LEU A 614 1.23 -10.12 23.25
N ILE A 615 0.72 -9.04 22.64
CA ILE A 615 1.00 -7.66 23.07
C ILE A 615 0.47 -7.42 24.48
N ASN A 616 -0.77 -7.85 24.76
CA ASN A 616 -1.37 -7.70 26.08
C ASN A 616 -0.57 -8.44 27.16
N ASN A 617 -0.06 -9.64 26.87
CA ASN A 617 0.78 -10.38 27.80
C ASN A 617 2.13 -9.68 28.08
N ILE A 618 2.78 -9.08 27.07
CA ILE A 618 4.04 -8.33 27.25
C ILE A 618 3.81 -7.09 28.13
N LEU A 619 2.67 -6.42 27.96
CA LEU A 619 2.31 -5.28 28.78
C LEU A 619 2.05 -5.63 30.23
N ASP A 620 1.27 -6.69 30.48
CA ASP A 620 0.98 -7.14 31.83
C ASP A 620 2.30 -7.43 32.56
N LEU A 621 3.25 -8.10 31.92
CA LEU A 621 4.60 -8.31 32.45
C LEU A 621 5.33 -6.98 32.74
N SER A 622 5.27 -6.01 31.82
CA SER A 622 5.93 -4.71 31.97
C SER A 622 5.33 -3.86 33.10
N LYS A 623 4.00 -3.93 33.30
CA LYS A 623 3.30 -3.28 34.41
C LYS A 623 3.67 -3.92 35.75
N ILE A 624 3.77 -5.25 35.78
CA ILE A 624 4.22 -6.01 36.96
C ILE A 624 5.67 -5.65 37.33
N GLU A 625 6.63 -5.68 36.40
CA GLU A 625 8.04 -5.31 36.65
C GLU A 625 8.18 -3.87 37.18
N ALA A 626 7.33 -2.98 36.68
CA ALA A 626 7.32 -1.57 37.06
C ALA A 626 6.58 -1.30 38.38
N GLY A 627 5.97 -2.32 39.00
CA GLY A 627 5.13 -2.18 40.20
C GLY A 627 3.85 -1.36 39.97
N ARG A 628 3.40 -1.22 38.71
CA ARG A 628 2.22 -0.45 38.29
C ARG A 628 1.00 -1.33 37.98
N MET A 629 1.06 -2.60 38.33
CA MET A 629 -0.05 -3.53 38.16
C MET A 629 -0.94 -3.45 39.41
N ASP A 630 -2.12 -2.87 39.29
CA ASP A 630 -3.11 -2.82 40.37
C ASP A 630 -3.93 -4.12 40.41
N LEU A 631 -4.20 -4.61 41.62
CA LEU A 631 -5.09 -5.74 41.85
C LEU A 631 -6.43 -5.23 42.39
N TYR A 632 -7.52 -5.66 41.78
CA TYR A 632 -8.86 -5.30 42.23
C TYR A 632 -9.42 -6.44 43.08
N TYR A 633 -9.19 -6.34 44.39
CA TYR A 633 -9.69 -7.33 45.33
C TYR A 633 -11.21 -7.23 45.47
N GLU A 634 -11.88 -8.34 45.20
CA GLU A 634 -13.29 -8.50 45.46
C GLU A 634 -13.57 -9.83 46.17
N ARG A 635 -14.70 -9.88 46.88
CA ARG A 635 -15.19 -11.10 47.52
C ARG A 635 -16.08 -11.84 46.53
N PHE A 636 -15.64 -13.02 46.09
CA PHE A 636 -16.40 -13.86 45.16
C PHE A 636 -16.51 -15.30 45.66
N VAL A 637 -17.55 -15.99 45.19
CA VAL A 637 -17.80 -17.40 45.50
C VAL A 637 -16.92 -18.26 44.60
N VAL A 638 -16.05 -19.08 45.20
CA VAL A 638 -15.06 -19.88 44.46
C VAL A 638 -15.74 -20.86 43.49
N ARG A 639 -16.88 -21.45 43.88
CA ARG A 639 -17.62 -22.40 43.04
C ARG A 639 -18.05 -21.78 41.72
N HIS A 640 -18.58 -20.56 41.72
CA HIS A 640 -19.02 -19.89 40.50
C HIS A 640 -17.86 -19.66 39.53
N LEU A 641 -16.71 -19.24 40.06
CA LEU A 641 -15.50 -19.07 39.25
C LEU A 641 -15.06 -20.41 38.62
N VAL A 642 -15.06 -21.50 39.39
CA VAL A 642 -14.69 -22.81 38.87
C VAL A 642 -15.67 -23.28 37.81
N ASP A 643 -16.97 -23.13 38.02
CA ASP A 643 -18.00 -23.54 37.05
C ASP A 643 -17.85 -22.80 35.72
N GLU A 644 -17.52 -21.51 35.76
CA GLU A 644 -17.27 -20.69 34.58
C GLU A 644 -15.96 -21.06 33.85
N VAL A 645 -14.91 -21.39 34.59
CA VAL A 645 -13.65 -21.89 34.02
C VAL A 645 -13.87 -23.26 33.38
N VAL A 646 -14.65 -24.14 34.03
CA VAL A 646 -14.98 -25.48 33.55
C VAL A 646 -15.81 -25.42 32.26
N SER A 647 -16.84 -24.58 32.21
CA SER A 647 -17.68 -24.42 31.01
C SER A 647 -16.87 -23.94 29.81
N THR A 648 -15.90 -23.04 30.05
CA THR A 648 -15.02 -22.51 29.01
C THR A 648 -14.02 -23.56 28.49
N ILE A 649 -13.46 -24.40 29.36
CA ILE A 649 -12.39 -25.33 28.99
C ILE A 649 -12.87 -26.70 28.51
N THR A 650 -14.07 -27.13 28.89
CA THR A 650 -14.61 -28.46 28.55
C THR A 650 -14.58 -28.74 27.04
N PRO A 651 -15.05 -27.85 26.14
CA PRO A 651 -14.99 -28.10 24.70
C PRO A 651 -13.54 -28.25 24.17
N LEU A 652 -12.58 -27.56 24.79
CA LEU A 652 -11.17 -27.63 24.41
C LEU A 652 -10.53 -28.95 24.83
N ILE A 653 -10.93 -29.48 26.00
CA ILE A 653 -10.47 -30.77 26.53
C ILE A 653 -11.03 -31.92 25.69
N GLU A 654 -12.34 -31.87 25.38
CA GLU A 654 -13.00 -32.88 24.54
C GLU A 654 -12.44 -32.91 23.11
N ARG A 655 -12.07 -31.75 22.55
CA ARG A 655 -11.43 -31.65 21.24
C ARG A 655 -10.11 -32.43 21.16
N ASN A 656 -9.37 -32.54 22.26
CA ASN A 656 -8.13 -33.32 22.36
C ASN A 656 -8.37 -34.75 22.87
N HIS A 657 -9.64 -35.18 22.92
CA HIS A 657 -10.09 -36.49 23.41
C HIS A 657 -9.72 -36.77 24.88
N ASN A 658 -9.55 -35.72 25.69
CA ASN A 658 -9.25 -35.83 27.11
C ASN A 658 -10.54 -35.84 27.95
N VAL A 659 -10.43 -36.27 29.21
CA VAL A 659 -11.51 -36.23 30.20
C VAL A 659 -11.19 -35.20 31.28
N LEU A 660 -12.14 -34.30 31.59
CA LEU A 660 -12.02 -33.34 32.69
C LEU A 660 -12.63 -33.92 33.97
N VAL A 661 -11.85 -33.96 35.05
CA VAL A 661 -12.29 -34.35 36.40
C VAL A 661 -12.21 -33.15 37.32
N VAL A 662 -13.32 -32.78 37.97
CA VAL A 662 -13.38 -31.65 38.91
C VAL A 662 -13.66 -32.17 40.32
N GLU A 663 -12.72 -31.94 41.23
CA GLU A 663 -12.82 -32.34 42.64
C GLU A 663 -12.83 -31.09 43.53
N GLN A 664 -14.00 -30.69 44.03
CA GLN A 664 -14.12 -29.58 44.97
C GLN A 664 -14.42 -30.10 46.37
N ASN A 665 -13.54 -29.86 47.35
CA ASN A 665 -13.81 -30.16 48.76
C ASN A 665 -13.79 -28.84 49.58
N PRO A 666 -14.93 -28.12 49.65
CA PRO A 666 -14.96 -26.75 50.16
C PRO A 666 -14.95 -26.72 51.69
N GLY A 667 -13.82 -26.30 52.27
CA GLY A 667 -13.79 -25.71 53.60
C GLY A 667 -13.95 -24.18 53.60
N VAL A 668 -13.90 -23.55 52.41
CA VAL A 668 -13.98 -22.09 52.21
C VAL A 668 -14.75 -21.80 50.92
N ASP A 669 -15.89 -21.10 51.03
CA ASP A 669 -16.74 -20.77 49.88
C ASP A 669 -16.42 -19.41 49.24
N ILE A 670 -15.78 -18.50 49.98
CA ILE A 670 -15.53 -17.11 49.56
C ILE A 670 -14.04 -16.81 49.60
N LEU A 671 -13.49 -16.34 48.48
CA LEU A 671 -12.12 -15.85 48.36
C LEU A 671 -12.14 -14.33 48.18
N ASN A 672 -11.20 -13.63 48.82
CA ASN A 672 -10.96 -12.21 48.58
C ASN A 672 -9.70 -12.05 47.71
N ALA A 673 -9.90 -11.92 46.41
CA ALA A 673 -8.82 -11.82 45.42
C ALA A 673 -9.34 -11.10 44.17
N ASP A 674 -8.46 -10.87 43.20
CA ASP A 674 -8.89 -10.38 41.88
C ASP A 674 -9.43 -11.56 41.06
N VAL A 675 -10.76 -11.65 40.95
CA VAL A 675 -11.45 -12.76 40.25
C VAL A 675 -10.96 -12.92 38.81
N THR A 676 -10.66 -11.81 38.14
CA THR A 676 -10.25 -11.80 36.73
C THR A 676 -8.87 -12.44 36.58
N LYS A 677 -7.96 -12.11 37.50
CA LYS A 677 -6.61 -12.67 37.50
C LYS A 677 -6.58 -14.12 37.94
N VAL A 678 -7.38 -14.52 38.94
CA VAL A 678 -7.51 -15.94 39.32
C VAL A 678 -8.07 -16.77 38.16
N ARG A 679 -9.10 -16.27 37.48
CA ARG A 679 -9.64 -16.91 36.26
C ARG A 679 -8.59 -17.10 35.18
N GLN A 680 -7.83 -16.04 34.89
CA GLN A 680 -6.79 -16.04 33.87
C GLN A 680 -5.70 -17.07 34.18
N VAL A 681 -5.30 -17.20 35.45
CA VAL A 681 -4.35 -18.23 35.91
C VAL A 681 -4.92 -19.63 35.65
N LEU A 682 -6.16 -19.90 36.05
CA LEU A 682 -6.77 -21.23 35.91
C LEU A 682 -6.96 -21.63 34.44
N LEU A 683 -7.47 -20.72 33.59
CA LEU A 683 -7.62 -20.97 32.16
C LEU A 683 -6.27 -21.26 31.48
N ASN A 684 -5.22 -20.52 31.85
CA ASN A 684 -3.88 -20.75 31.30
C ASN A 684 -3.33 -22.14 31.70
N LEU A 685 -3.48 -22.54 32.97
CA LEU A 685 -3.03 -23.85 33.44
C LEU A 685 -3.82 -25.00 32.80
N LEU A 686 -5.15 -24.89 32.75
CA LEU A 686 -6.02 -25.93 32.19
C LEU A 686 -5.91 -26.04 30.66
N SER A 687 -5.71 -24.92 29.96
CA SER A 687 -5.43 -24.94 28.52
C SER A 687 -4.09 -25.60 28.20
N ASN A 688 -3.05 -25.35 29.01
CA ASN A 688 -1.78 -26.06 28.88
C ASN A 688 -1.93 -27.56 29.17
N ALA A 689 -2.64 -27.93 30.25
CA ALA A 689 -2.93 -29.34 30.56
C ALA A 689 -3.65 -30.03 29.39
N SER A 690 -4.72 -29.43 28.86
CA SER A 690 -5.45 -29.96 27.70
C SER A 690 -4.57 -30.15 26.46
N LYS A 691 -3.64 -29.23 26.23
CA LYS A 691 -2.76 -29.19 25.07
C LYS A 691 -1.64 -30.22 25.10
N PHE A 692 -1.13 -30.54 26.29
CA PHE A 692 0.01 -31.46 26.46
C PHE A 692 -0.40 -32.89 26.85
N THR A 693 -1.71 -33.13 26.95
CA THR A 693 -2.34 -34.44 27.13
C THR A 693 -3.16 -34.78 25.89
N GLU A 694 -3.09 -36.02 25.43
CA GLU A 694 -3.86 -36.52 24.28
C GLU A 694 -4.47 -37.86 24.67
N GLY A 695 -5.80 -37.98 24.67
CA GLY A 695 -6.50 -39.20 25.10
C GLY A 695 -6.38 -39.53 26.60
N GLY A 696 -6.13 -38.53 27.46
CA GLY A 696 -5.84 -38.72 28.89
C GLY A 696 -6.79 -37.98 29.84
N GLU A 697 -6.38 -37.81 31.10
CA GLU A 697 -7.15 -37.14 32.15
C GLU A 697 -6.53 -35.77 32.48
N VAL A 698 -7.39 -34.74 32.58
CA VAL A 698 -7.06 -33.44 33.17
C VAL A 698 -7.92 -33.26 34.41
N LYS A 699 -7.31 -32.98 35.55
CA LYS A 699 -7.98 -32.88 36.84
C LYS A 699 -7.79 -31.49 37.46
N LEU A 700 -8.90 -30.86 37.87
CA LEU A 700 -8.90 -29.65 38.69
C LEU A 700 -9.38 -30.01 40.11
N ARG A 701 -8.50 -29.87 41.10
CA ARG A 701 -8.83 -30.06 42.52
C ARG A 701 -8.74 -28.74 43.28
N VAL A 702 -9.76 -28.45 44.09
CA VAL A 702 -9.78 -27.28 44.98
C VAL A 702 -9.83 -27.74 46.43
N SER A 703 -8.86 -27.32 47.24
CA SER A 703 -8.72 -27.71 48.65
C SER A 703 -8.18 -26.58 49.52
N VAL A 704 -8.25 -26.72 50.85
CA VAL A 704 -7.73 -25.76 51.83
C VAL A 704 -6.40 -26.28 52.39
N ALA A 705 -5.36 -25.43 52.42
CA ALA A 705 -4.07 -25.75 53.00
C ALA A 705 -4.09 -25.65 54.54
N GLU A 706 -3.49 -26.63 55.23
CA GLU A 706 -3.23 -26.54 56.67
C GLU A 706 -2.13 -25.50 56.97
N ALA A 707 -2.27 -24.75 58.07
CA ALA A 707 -1.32 -23.70 58.46
C ALA A 707 0.08 -24.26 58.75
N GLY A 708 1.07 -23.86 57.93
CA GLY A 708 2.47 -24.22 58.11
C GLY A 708 3.24 -23.29 59.07
N PRO A 709 4.46 -23.65 59.51
CA PRO A 709 5.22 -22.91 60.54
C PRO A 709 5.66 -21.48 60.18
N ARG A 710 5.42 -21.03 58.93
CA ARG A 710 5.92 -19.75 58.39
C ARG A 710 4.82 -18.79 57.91
N THR A 711 3.55 -19.18 57.95
CA THR A 711 2.41 -18.35 57.48
C THR A 711 1.25 -18.50 58.45
N SER A 712 0.77 -17.38 59.00
CA SER A 712 -0.23 -17.34 60.07
C SER A 712 -1.69 -17.48 59.64
N ASP A 713 -1.99 -17.59 58.34
CA ASP A 713 -3.36 -17.79 57.83
C ASP A 713 -3.49 -19.05 56.95
N PRO A 714 -4.63 -19.77 57.00
CA PRO A 714 -4.96 -20.84 56.05
C PRO A 714 -5.11 -20.27 54.63
N GLY A 715 -4.68 -21.03 53.62
CA GLY A 715 -4.73 -20.63 52.21
C GLY A 715 -5.59 -21.57 51.36
N LEU A 716 -6.09 -21.11 50.22
CA LEU A 716 -6.82 -21.91 49.23
C LEU A 716 -5.84 -22.46 48.18
N LEU A 717 -5.96 -23.72 47.82
CA LEU A 717 -5.14 -24.42 46.84
C LEU A 717 -5.97 -24.83 45.61
N PHE A 718 -5.49 -24.45 44.43
CA PHE A 718 -6.00 -24.96 43.14
C PHE A 718 -4.92 -25.85 42.51
N GLU A 719 -5.21 -27.14 42.36
CA GLU A 719 -4.33 -28.12 41.75
C GLU A 719 -4.86 -28.51 40.37
N VAL A 720 -4.08 -28.20 39.32
CA VAL A 720 -4.36 -28.62 37.94
C VAL A 720 -3.37 -29.72 37.58
N SER A 721 -3.87 -30.94 37.40
CA SER A 721 -3.07 -32.11 37.06
C SER A 721 -3.44 -32.65 35.68
N ASP A 722 -2.46 -33.18 34.96
CA ASP A 722 -2.64 -33.79 33.65
C ASP A 722 -1.83 -35.09 33.54
N THR A 723 -2.30 -36.04 32.73
CA THR A 723 -1.59 -37.32 32.45
C THR A 723 -0.79 -37.24 31.14
N GLY A 724 -0.29 -36.07 30.79
CA GLY A 724 0.41 -35.79 29.54
C GLY A 724 1.89 -36.18 29.54
N ILE A 725 2.65 -35.57 28.63
CA ILE A 725 4.05 -35.92 28.37
C ILE A 725 5.03 -35.67 29.54
N GLY A 726 4.62 -34.89 30.55
CA GLY A 726 5.49 -34.47 31.65
C GLY A 726 6.72 -33.65 31.20
N MET A 727 7.59 -33.30 32.13
CA MET A 727 8.78 -32.47 31.91
C MET A 727 10.04 -33.08 32.54
N SER A 728 11.21 -32.78 31.95
CA SER A 728 12.53 -33.13 32.52
C SER A 728 12.98 -32.10 33.57
N GLU A 729 13.97 -32.45 34.41
CA GLU A 729 14.53 -31.52 35.42
C GLU A 729 15.07 -30.21 34.80
N ALA A 730 15.68 -30.29 33.61
CA ALA A 730 16.16 -29.11 32.90
C ALA A 730 15.02 -28.19 32.43
N GLN A 731 13.89 -28.76 31.98
CA GLN A 731 12.70 -28.00 31.58
C GLN A 731 12.01 -27.37 32.80
N LEU A 732 11.96 -28.08 33.93
CA LEU A 732 11.40 -27.55 35.19
C LEU A 732 12.18 -26.33 35.70
N ALA A 733 13.52 -26.33 35.62
CA ALA A 733 14.35 -25.20 36.06
C ALA A 733 14.15 -23.91 35.25
N GLY A 734 13.67 -24.03 34.00
CA GLY A 734 13.40 -22.92 33.09
C GLY A 734 11.93 -22.53 32.96
N LEU A 735 11.00 -23.23 33.62
CA LEU A 735 9.56 -23.18 33.32
C LEU A 735 8.92 -21.80 33.54
N PHE A 736 9.33 -21.10 34.60
CA PHE A 736 8.81 -19.77 34.94
C PHE A 736 9.70 -18.63 34.44
N LYS A 737 10.74 -18.92 33.64
CA LYS A 737 11.54 -17.87 33.00
C LYS A 737 10.77 -17.31 31.81
N GLU A 738 10.78 -15.99 31.69
CA GLU A 738 10.16 -15.28 30.57
C GLU A 738 10.75 -15.75 29.23
N PHE A 739 9.90 -15.95 28.23
CA PHE A 739 10.26 -16.40 26.88
C PHE A 739 10.93 -17.78 26.81
N SER A 740 10.88 -18.56 27.88
CA SER A 740 11.43 -19.92 27.92
C SER A 740 10.45 -20.91 27.31
N GLN A 741 10.90 -21.71 26.33
CA GLN A 741 10.12 -22.75 25.67
C GLN A 741 10.88 -24.08 25.70
N ALA A 742 10.16 -25.18 25.88
CA ALA A 742 10.73 -26.46 26.30
C ALA A 742 11.48 -27.25 25.20
N ASP A 743 11.34 -26.94 23.91
CA ASP A 743 12.21 -27.44 22.81
C ASP A 743 11.87 -26.84 21.43
N ALA A 744 12.81 -26.86 20.47
CA ALA A 744 12.61 -26.37 19.08
C ALA A 744 11.76 -27.31 18.19
N SER A 745 11.53 -28.56 18.64
CA SER A 745 10.74 -29.57 17.93
C SER A 745 9.24 -29.52 18.29
N THR A 746 8.90 -29.12 19.52
CA THR A 746 7.52 -28.93 20.01
C THR A 746 6.89 -27.62 19.54
N THR A 747 7.70 -26.62 19.17
CA THR A 747 7.25 -25.33 18.60
C THR A 747 6.47 -25.49 17.30
N ARG A 748 6.84 -26.50 16.48
CA ARG A 748 6.18 -26.79 15.19
C ARG A 748 4.82 -27.47 15.32
N LYS A 749 4.53 -28.12 16.46
CA LYS A 749 3.33 -28.94 16.63
C LYS A 749 2.25 -28.26 17.49
N TYR A 750 2.62 -27.37 18.42
CA TYR A 750 1.65 -26.83 19.39
C TYR A 750 1.71 -25.31 19.66
N GLY A 751 2.73 -24.56 19.20
CA GLY A 751 2.80 -23.07 19.29
C GLY A 751 2.75 -22.47 20.72
N GLY A 752 3.08 -21.18 20.92
CA GLY A 752 2.96 -20.51 22.23
C GLY A 752 4.00 -19.40 22.44
N THR A 753 3.78 -18.49 23.39
CA THR A 753 4.63 -17.30 23.61
C THR A 753 5.67 -17.48 24.72
N GLY A 754 5.51 -18.47 25.60
CA GLY A 754 6.39 -18.68 26.76
C GLY A 754 6.22 -17.65 27.89
N LEU A 755 5.17 -16.81 27.84
CA LEU A 755 4.92 -15.76 28.84
C LEU A 755 3.86 -16.14 29.88
N GLY A 756 2.89 -16.98 29.51
CA GLY A 756 1.69 -17.24 30.33
C GLY A 756 2.02 -17.72 31.74
N LEU A 757 2.88 -18.73 31.91
CA LEU A 757 3.23 -19.28 33.22
C LEU A 757 3.98 -18.28 34.11
N ALA A 758 4.87 -17.47 33.54
CA ALA A 758 5.60 -16.43 34.26
C ALA A 758 4.64 -15.35 34.79
N ILE A 759 3.70 -14.89 33.96
CA ILE A 759 2.68 -13.90 34.34
C ILE A 759 1.72 -14.48 35.39
N SER A 760 1.23 -15.72 35.20
CA SER A 760 0.36 -16.38 36.16
C SER A 760 1.00 -16.48 37.55
N ARG A 761 2.29 -16.82 37.61
CA ARG A 761 3.03 -16.88 38.88
C ARG A 761 3.16 -15.51 39.53
N ARG A 762 3.43 -14.46 38.74
CA ARG A 762 3.48 -13.08 39.23
C ARG A 762 2.13 -12.60 39.78
N PHE A 763 1.02 -12.90 39.13
CA PHE A 763 -0.31 -12.57 39.67
C PHE A 763 -0.55 -13.24 41.02
N CYS A 764 -0.18 -14.52 41.17
CA CYS A 764 -0.31 -15.21 42.45
C CYS A 764 0.57 -14.57 43.54
N GLN A 765 1.83 -14.25 43.22
CA GLN A 765 2.75 -13.55 44.14
C GLN A 765 2.24 -12.19 44.58
N MET A 766 1.67 -11.42 43.66
CA MET A 766 1.05 -10.13 43.98
C MET A 766 -0.19 -10.28 44.86
N MET A 767 -0.95 -11.36 44.69
CA MET A 767 -2.08 -11.70 45.54
C MET A 767 -1.67 -12.31 46.90
N GLY A 768 -0.37 -12.43 47.19
CA GLY A 768 0.17 -12.99 48.43
C GLY A 768 0.33 -14.51 48.44
N GLY A 769 0.22 -15.14 47.26
CA GLY A 769 0.32 -16.58 47.02
C GLY A 769 1.54 -16.98 46.16
N ASP A 770 1.56 -18.20 45.61
CA ASP A 770 2.55 -18.61 44.59
C ASP A 770 2.03 -19.77 43.71
N ILE A 771 2.73 -20.06 42.60
CA ILE A 771 2.49 -21.27 41.79
C ILE A 771 3.70 -22.20 41.93
N THR A 772 3.43 -23.46 42.26
CA THR A 772 4.43 -24.54 42.30
C THR A 772 4.07 -25.63 41.30
N VAL A 773 5.04 -26.47 40.93
CA VAL A 773 4.88 -27.51 39.91
C VAL A 773 5.58 -28.79 40.33
N ARG A 774 4.98 -29.93 40.02
CA ARG A 774 5.58 -31.27 40.07
C ARG A 774 5.32 -31.96 38.74
N SER A 775 6.34 -32.58 38.14
CA SER A 775 6.21 -33.24 36.85
C SER A 775 7.22 -34.37 36.73
N THR A 776 6.80 -35.47 36.12
CA THR A 776 7.67 -36.60 35.76
C THR A 776 7.49 -36.87 34.29
N THR A 777 8.60 -36.95 33.53
CA THR A 777 8.55 -37.22 32.09
C THR A 777 7.81 -38.54 31.81
N GLY A 778 6.75 -38.48 31.02
CA GLY A 778 5.90 -39.62 30.63
C GLY A 778 4.75 -39.95 31.58
N GLU A 779 4.66 -39.32 32.76
CA GLU A 779 3.58 -39.58 33.74
C GLU A 779 2.61 -38.40 33.90
N GLY A 780 3.03 -37.18 33.54
CA GLY A 780 2.18 -35.98 33.57
C GLY A 780 2.73 -34.84 34.42
N THR A 781 1.92 -33.78 34.60
CA THR A 781 2.29 -32.58 35.36
C THR A 781 1.17 -32.16 36.30
N THR A 782 1.54 -31.68 37.49
CA THR A 782 0.63 -31.03 38.45
C THR A 782 1.14 -29.63 38.77
N PHE A 783 0.33 -28.61 38.49
CA PHE A 783 0.52 -27.24 38.95
C PHE A 783 -0.36 -26.97 40.17
N THR A 784 0.22 -26.38 41.21
CA THR A 784 -0.48 -26.01 42.44
C THR A 784 -0.39 -24.50 42.66
N VAL A 785 -1.53 -23.82 42.60
CA VAL A 785 -1.70 -22.39 42.91
C VAL A 785 -2.11 -22.26 44.37
N SER A 786 -1.38 -21.49 45.18
CA SER A 786 -1.75 -21.14 46.54
C SER A 786 -2.15 -19.67 46.64
N LEU A 787 -3.23 -19.35 47.36
CA LEU A 787 -3.67 -17.97 47.63
C LEU A 787 -4.08 -17.80 49.11
N PRO A 788 -3.70 -16.70 49.79
CA PRO A 788 -4.06 -16.45 51.19
C PRO A 788 -5.51 -16.00 51.35
N LEU A 789 -6.10 -16.25 52.53
CA LEU A 789 -7.51 -15.92 52.82
C LEU A 789 -7.75 -14.49 53.37
N GLY A 790 -6.72 -13.66 53.62
CA GLY A 790 -6.95 -12.26 54.03
C GLY A 790 -5.74 -11.30 54.00
N LEU A 791 -6.01 -10.03 53.66
CA LEU A 791 -5.28 -8.79 54.02
C LEU A 791 -6.31 -7.61 54.10
N PRO A 792 -6.06 -6.51 54.85
CA PRO A 792 -7.07 -5.80 55.65
C PRO A 792 -7.81 -4.62 54.98
N LEU A 793 -9.05 -4.39 55.44
CA LEU A 793 -9.95 -3.27 55.11
C LEU A 793 -9.50 -1.91 55.67
N VAL A 794 -9.75 -0.83 54.92
CA VAL A 794 -9.72 0.59 55.37
C VAL A 794 -11.17 1.10 55.43
N PRO A 795 -11.56 1.91 56.46
CA PRO A 795 -12.97 2.11 56.84
C PRO A 795 -13.74 3.13 56.00
N THR A 796 -15.03 2.87 55.91
CA THR A 796 -16.10 3.75 55.39
C THR A 796 -16.25 5.03 56.22
N LEU A 797 -16.43 6.17 55.55
CA LEU A 797 -16.97 7.40 56.15
C LEU A 797 -18.39 7.64 55.65
N ASP A 798 -19.22 8.09 56.59
CA ASP A 798 -20.68 8.11 56.61
C ASP A 798 -21.40 8.96 55.56
N ALA A 799 -22.67 8.59 55.38
CA ALA A 799 -23.72 9.33 54.68
C ALA A 799 -24.09 10.65 55.39
N THR A 800 -24.35 11.71 54.62
CA THR A 800 -25.59 12.54 54.61
C THR A 800 -25.33 13.91 53.95
N ALA A 801 -26.00 14.17 52.82
CA ALA A 801 -26.53 15.48 52.45
C ALA A 801 -27.55 15.27 51.32
N ALA A 802 -28.82 15.58 51.60
CA ALA A 802 -29.93 15.48 50.66
C ALA A 802 -30.33 16.85 50.11
N ALA A 803 -30.97 16.81 48.93
CA ALA A 803 -31.97 17.73 48.36
C ALA A 803 -31.54 19.14 47.88
N ASP A 804 -31.59 19.36 46.56
CA ASP A 804 -32.48 20.31 45.86
C ASP A 804 -31.98 20.61 44.42
N ALA A 805 -32.71 20.18 43.38
CA ALA A 805 -32.68 20.76 42.01
C ALA A 805 -33.83 20.20 41.12
N PRO A 806 -34.34 20.96 40.13
CA PRO A 806 -35.76 21.00 39.77
C PRO A 806 -36.21 20.04 38.65
N SER A 807 -37.52 19.77 38.63
CA SER A 807 -38.24 19.02 37.60
C SER A 807 -38.20 19.73 36.23
N ALA A 808 -37.74 19.01 35.20
CA ALA A 808 -37.67 19.53 33.82
C ALA A 808 -38.39 18.59 32.84
N ASP A 809 -39.28 19.18 32.04
CA ASP A 809 -39.94 18.59 30.88
C ASP A 809 -38.89 18.24 29.80
N LEU A 810 -38.79 16.96 29.40
CA LEU A 810 -37.74 16.41 28.53
C LEU A 810 -37.57 17.17 27.20
N ARG A 811 -38.60 17.89 26.74
CA ARG A 811 -38.58 18.70 25.51
C ARG A 811 -37.78 20.00 25.61
N SER A 812 -37.41 20.41 26.82
CA SER A 812 -36.61 21.62 27.11
C SER A 812 -35.16 21.30 27.49
N THR A 813 -34.80 20.03 27.57
CA THR A 813 -33.48 19.56 28.01
C THR A 813 -32.45 19.69 26.90
N VAL A 814 -31.42 20.50 27.13
CA VAL A 814 -30.34 20.76 26.17
C VAL A 814 -29.16 19.83 26.43
N VAL A 815 -28.72 19.08 25.41
CA VAL A 815 -27.48 18.28 25.40
C VAL A 815 -26.47 18.95 24.47
N LEU A 816 -25.25 19.16 24.95
CA LEU A 816 -24.16 19.74 24.15
C LEU A 816 -23.24 18.62 23.62
N VAL A 817 -22.99 18.62 22.32
CA VAL A 817 -22.10 17.66 21.66
C VAL A 817 -20.86 18.41 21.18
N ILE A 818 -19.69 18.01 21.67
CA ILE A 818 -18.39 18.58 21.31
C ILE A 818 -17.58 17.47 20.62
N ASP A 819 -17.39 17.59 19.32
CA ASP A 819 -16.68 16.61 18.47
C ASP A 819 -16.15 17.39 17.26
N ASP A 820 -14.96 17.10 16.74
CA ASP A 820 -14.38 17.79 15.57
C ASP A 820 -14.88 17.21 14.24
N ASP A 821 -15.33 15.96 14.25
CA ASP A 821 -15.88 15.27 13.09
C ASP A 821 -17.34 15.71 12.78
N PRO A 822 -17.60 16.33 11.61
CA PRO A 822 -18.95 16.77 11.23
C PRO A 822 -19.96 15.62 11.11
N ASP A 823 -19.52 14.43 10.70
CA ASP A 823 -20.43 13.29 10.49
C ASP A 823 -20.90 12.70 11.83
N SER A 824 -19.98 12.56 12.81
CA SER A 824 -20.30 12.16 14.18
C SER A 824 -21.26 13.14 14.87
N ARG A 825 -21.02 14.46 14.75
CA ARG A 825 -21.93 15.49 15.28
C ARG A 825 -23.33 15.39 14.68
N ASP A 826 -23.44 15.20 13.36
CA ASP A 826 -24.73 15.12 12.69
C ASP A 826 -25.51 13.85 13.08
N MET A 827 -24.82 12.73 13.24
CA MET A 827 -25.41 11.47 13.69
C MET A 827 -25.98 11.58 15.11
N ILE A 828 -25.20 12.08 16.07
CA ILE A 828 -25.64 12.22 17.48
C ILE A 828 -26.83 13.18 17.56
N ARG A 829 -26.80 14.30 16.82
CA ARG A 829 -27.91 15.23 16.71
C ARG A 829 -29.20 14.57 16.25
N ARG A 830 -29.13 13.75 15.18
CA ARG A 830 -30.30 13.04 14.65
C ARG A 830 -30.82 11.99 15.64
N THR A 831 -29.94 11.28 16.34
CA THR A 831 -30.31 10.23 17.30
C THR A 831 -31.01 10.82 18.53
N LEU A 832 -30.40 11.80 19.20
CA LEU A 832 -30.98 12.42 20.40
C LEU A 832 -32.19 13.30 20.06
N GLY A 833 -32.17 14.00 18.91
CA GLY A 833 -33.28 14.85 18.48
C GLY A 833 -34.56 14.09 18.15
N ARG A 834 -34.48 12.83 17.69
CA ARG A 834 -35.66 11.97 17.45
C ARG A 834 -36.42 11.65 18.73
N GLU A 835 -35.75 11.65 19.88
CA GLU A 835 -36.34 11.37 21.18
C GLU A 835 -36.86 12.65 21.89
N GLY A 836 -36.75 13.82 21.24
CA GLY A 836 -37.30 15.09 21.72
C GLY A 836 -36.34 15.98 22.50
N LEU A 837 -35.06 15.62 22.63
CA LEU A 837 -34.02 16.43 23.26
C LEU A 837 -33.54 17.56 22.34
N GLN A 838 -33.19 18.72 22.90
CA GLN A 838 -32.53 19.80 22.15
C GLN A 838 -31.02 19.57 22.12
N VAL A 839 -30.41 19.54 20.93
CA VAL A 839 -28.98 19.25 20.78
C VAL A 839 -28.24 20.48 20.26
N MET A 840 -27.22 20.92 20.99
CA MET A 840 -26.27 21.94 20.56
C MET A 840 -24.97 21.29 20.11
N LEU A 841 -24.33 21.86 19.09
CA LEU A 841 -23.10 21.32 18.51
C LEU A 841 -21.94 22.31 18.66
N ALA A 842 -20.76 21.80 19.00
CA ALA A 842 -19.49 22.52 18.99
C ALA A 842 -18.46 21.71 18.20
N SER A 843 -17.67 22.40 17.38
CA SER A 843 -16.70 21.78 16.46
C SER A 843 -15.29 21.64 17.01
N ASN A 844 -15.03 22.20 18.21
CA ASN A 844 -13.74 22.15 18.88
C ASN A 844 -13.91 22.45 20.38
N GLY A 845 -12.88 22.16 21.17
CA GLY A 845 -12.89 22.34 22.62
C GLY A 845 -13.14 23.78 23.09
N ALA A 846 -12.57 24.78 22.42
CA ALA A 846 -12.73 26.19 22.80
C ALA A 846 -14.17 26.70 22.59
N GLU A 847 -14.76 26.34 21.44
CA GLU A 847 -16.18 26.59 21.14
C GLU A 847 -17.08 25.84 22.13
N GLY A 848 -16.74 24.59 22.45
CA GLY A 848 -17.46 23.75 23.40
C GLY A 848 -17.50 24.33 24.81
N LEU A 849 -16.36 24.83 25.31
CA LEU A 849 -16.27 25.51 26.61
C LEU A 849 -17.07 26.82 26.63
N ALA A 850 -17.01 27.60 25.55
CA ALA A 850 -17.77 28.85 25.43
C ALA A 850 -19.29 28.59 25.44
N LEU A 851 -19.75 27.59 24.69
CA LEU A 851 -21.14 27.15 24.65
C LEU A 851 -21.60 26.59 26.00
N ALA A 852 -20.80 25.71 26.62
CA ALA A 852 -21.14 25.14 27.93
C ALA A 852 -21.34 26.24 28.99
N ARG A 853 -20.46 27.26 29.03
CA ARG A 853 -20.59 28.41 29.94
C ARG A 853 -21.82 29.27 29.63
N ALA A 854 -22.18 29.42 28.35
CA ALA A 854 -23.32 30.23 27.93
C ALA A 854 -24.67 29.56 28.18
N THR A 855 -24.77 28.23 28.01
CA THR A 855 -26.08 27.54 27.96
C THR A 855 -26.33 26.56 29.10
N ARG A 856 -25.30 26.15 29.84
CA ARG A 856 -25.40 25.19 30.96
C ARG A 856 -26.26 23.96 30.61
N PRO A 857 -25.78 23.12 29.68
CA PRO A 857 -26.52 21.96 29.22
C PRO A 857 -26.74 20.95 30.35
N ALA A 858 -27.77 20.11 30.20
CA ALA A 858 -28.07 19.04 31.15
C ALA A 858 -27.06 17.88 31.07
N ALA A 859 -26.44 17.67 29.90
CA ALA A 859 -25.33 16.74 29.70
C ALA A 859 -24.44 17.19 28.55
N ILE A 860 -23.17 16.79 28.59
CA ILE A 860 -22.19 17.07 27.53
C ILE A 860 -21.65 15.73 27.00
N THR A 861 -21.71 15.50 25.69
CA THR A 861 -20.94 14.41 25.05
C THR A 861 -19.68 15.02 24.45
N LEU A 862 -18.51 14.47 24.79
CA LEU A 862 -17.22 15.08 24.49
C LEU A 862 -16.29 14.07 23.82
N ASP A 863 -15.89 14.34 22.58
CA ASP A 863 -14.86 13.57 21.90
C ASP A 863 -13.48 13.79 22.52
N VAL A 864 -12.72 12.71 22.64
CA VAL A 864 -11.38 12.74 23.21
C VAL A 864 -10.35 13.33 22.24
N MET A 865 -10.50 13.09 20.93
CA MET A 865 -9.46 13.28 19.92
C MET A 865 -9.74 14.48 19.02
N MET A 866 -9.79 15.68 19.62
CA MET A 866 -9.96 16.93 18.87
C MET A 866 -8.64 17.69 18.64
N PRO A 867 -8.46 18.36 17.48
CA PRO A 867 -7.33 19.23 17.21
C PRO A 867 -7.34 20.50 18.10
N ASP A 868 -6.16 21.06 18.32
CA ASP A 868 -5.83 22.21 19.19
C ASP A 868 -6.02 21.96 20.70
N MET A 869 -7.21 21.55 21.13
CA MET A 869 -7.53 21.27 22.54
C MET A 869 -8.17 19.89 22.68
N ASP A 870 -7.42 18.95 23.26
CA ASP A 870 -7.89 17.58 23.45
C ASP A 870 -9.08 17.49 24.42
N GLY A 871 -9.91 16.46 24.28
CA GLY A 871 -11.12 16.30 25.11
C GLY A 871 -10.81 16.14 26.60
N TRP A 872 -9.58 15.74 26.96
CA TRP A 872 -9.15 15.67 28.36
C TRP A 872 -8.93 17.05 28.96
N ALA A 873 -8.32 17.98 28.22
CA ALA A 873 -8.14 19.37 28.63
C ALA A 873 -9.49 20.08 28.75
N VAL A 874 -10.41 19.81 27.83
CA VAL A 874 -11.80 20.32 27.90
C VAL A 874 -12.52 19.80 29.15
N LEU A 875 -12.44 18.50 29.44
CA LEU A 875 -13.00 17.91 30.65
C LEU A 875 -12.42 18.54 31.92
N ALA A 876 -11.09 18.70 31.98
CA ALA A 876 -10.42 19.32 33.12
C ALA A 876 -10.86 20.77 33.34
N GLU A 877 -11.02 21.56 32.26
CA GLU A 877 -11.56 22.92 32.35
C GLU A 877 -13.02 22.95 32.80
N LEU A 878 -13.87 22.05 32.27
CA LEU A 878 -15.27 21.94 32.70
C LEU A 878 -15.39 21.60 34.19
N LYS A 879 -14.52 20.71 34.70
CA LYS A 879 -14.52 20.28 36.10
C LYS A 879 -13.83 21.27 37.04
N ALA A 880 -12.90 22.08 36.53
CA ALA A 880 -12.31 23.20 37.27
C ALA A 880 -13.25 24.42 37.37
N ASP A 881 -14.20 24.58 36.43
CA ASP A 881 -15.18 25.65 36.45
C ASP A 881 -16.27 25.40 37.50
N THR A 882 -16.32 26.25 38.53
CA THR A 882 -17.28 26.15 39.64
C THR A 882 -18.75 26.12 39.24
N THR A 883 -19.09 26.59 38.03
CA THR A 883 -20.46 26.62 37.52
C THR A 883 -20.82 25.46 36.60
N LEU A 884 -19.83 24.70 36.11
CA LEU A 884 -20.01 23.59 35.16
C LEU A 884 -19.54 22.24 35.70
N ARG A 885 -18.82 22.21 36.83
CA ARG A 885 -18.23 20.99 37.39
C ARG A 885 -19.24 19.86 37.63
N ASP A 886 -20.49 20.22 37.92
CA ASP A 886 -21.56 19.28 38.25
C ASP A 886 -22.34 18.80 37.01
N VAL A 887 -22.08 19.37 35.82
CA VAL A 887 -22.69 18.90 34.57
C VAL A 887 -22.07 17.54 34.21
N PRO A 888 -22.89 16.50 33.93
CA PRO A 888 -22.39 15.19 33.55
C PRO A 888 -21.73 15.28 32.16
N VAL A 889 -20.48 14.83 32.08
CA VAL A 889 -19.71 14.77 30.83
C VAL A 889 -19.49 13.31 30.46
N ILE A 890 -20.02 12.92 29.31
CA ILE A 890 -19.90 11.57 28.74
C ILE A 890 -18.81 11.61 27.69
N MET A 891 -17.72 10.91 27.94
CA MET A 891 -16.56 10.91 27.05
C MET A 891 -16.78 9.93 25.90
N MET A 892 -16.52 10.38 24.68
CA MET A 892 -16.58 9.56 23.46
C MET A 892 -15.16 9.24 23.03
N THR A 893 -14.82 7.96 22.98
CA THR A 893 -13.43 7.54 22.78
C THR A 893 -13.34 6.39 21.77
N MET A 894 -12.28 6.38 20.95
CA MET A 894 -11.93 5.25 20.09
C MET A 894 -11.22 4.12 20.86
N VAL A 895 -10.81 4.38 22.10
CA VAL A 895 -9.98 3.51 22.93
C VAL A 895 -10.59 3.42 24.32
N ASP A 896 -10.74 2.21 24.87
CA ASP A 896 -11.32 1.98 26.20
C ASP A 896 -10.38 2.47 27.32
N ASP A 897 -10.38 3.78 27.59
CA ASP A 897 -9.57 4.46 28.61
C ASP A 897 -10.44 5.11 29.69
N ARG A 898 -11.44 4.33 30.15
CA ARG A 898 -12.43 4.75 31.15
C ARG A 898 -11.79 5.18 32.47
N GLN A 899 -10.66 4.56 32.83
CA GLN A 899 -9.95 4.80 34.08
C GLN A 899 -9.47 6.25 34.21
N ARG A 900 -8.83 6.81 33.18
CA ARG A 900 -8.30 8.18 33.21
C ARG A 900 -9.40 9.20 33.37
N GLY A 901 -10.51 8.99 32.71
CA GLY A 901 -11.50 10.01 32.63
C GLY A 901 -12.53 10.00 33.76
N PHE A 902 -12.82 8.85 34.38
CA PHE A 902 -13.53 8.84 35.67
C PHE A 902 -12.70 9.55 36.75
N ALA A 903 -11.37 9.36 36.74
CA ALA A 903 -10.47 10.09 37.65
C ALA A 903 -10.46 11.61 37.43
N LEU A 904 -10.76 12.07 36.20
CA LEU A 904 -10.90 13.49 35.85
C LEU A 904 -12.34 14.02 36.03
N GLY A 905 -13.28 13.19 36.49
CA GLY A 905 -14.64 13.60 36.83
C GLY A 905 -15.69 13.45 35.71
N ALA A 906 -15.42 12.68 34.67
CA ALA A 906 -16.44 12.31 33.70
C ALA A 906 -17.53 11.43 34.34
N ALA A 907 -18.75 11.54 33.82
CA ALA A 907 -19.91 10.79 34.28
C ALA A 907 -20.00 9.39 33.64
N ASP A 908 -19.57 9.24 32.37
CA ASP A 908 -19.59 7.95 31.68
C ASP A 908 -18.73 7.94 30.40
N TYR A 909 -18.70 6.80 29.71
CA TYR A 909 -17.95 6.56 28.48
C TYR A 909 -18.75 5.86 27.40
N ILE A 910 -18.54 6.29 26.16
CA ILE A 910 -19.00 5.60 24.96
C ILE A 910 -17.79 5.30 24.09
N VAL A 911 -17.63 4.02 23.73
CA VAL A 911 -16.59 3.59 22.79
C VAL A 911 -17.15 3.70 21.37
N LYS A 912 -16.45 4.40 20.48
CA LYS A 912 -16.77 4.50 19.05
C LYS A 912 -16.40 3.18 18.34
N PRO A 913 -17.19 2.65 17.38
CA PRO A 913 -18.35 3.26 16.73
C PRO A 913 -19.59 3.32 17.66
N ILE A 914 -20.33 4.42 17.58
CA ILE A 914 -21.43 4.72 18.52
C ILE A 914 -22.66 3.90 18.15
N ASP A 915 -23.01 2.95 19.01
CA ASP A 915 -24.28 2.25 18.94
C ASP A 915 -25.43 3.14 19.46
N ARG A 916 -26.58 3.11 18.77
CA ARG A 916 -27.74 3.96 19.07
C ARG A 916 -28.31 3.66 20.46
N ASP A 917 -28.51 2.39 20.78
CA ASP A 917 -29.19 2.00 22.01
C ASP A 917 -28.27 2.24 23.22
N SER A 918 -26.96 2.04 23.03
CA SER A 918 -25.91 2.37 24.01
C SER A 918 -25.83 3.89 24.28
N LEU A 919 -25.86 4.73 23.24
CA LEU A 919 -25.87 6.20 23.39
C LEU A 919 -27.09 6.68 24.17
N LEU A 920 -28.28 6.16 23.83
CA LEU A 920 -29.52 6.53 24.52
C LEU A 920 -29.51 6.06 25.97
N GLY A 921 -29.14 4.80 26.24
CA GLY A 921 -29.09 4.24 27.59
C GLY A 921 -28.19 5.04 28.53
N ILE A 922 -26.99 5.41 28.07
CA ILE A 922 -26.05 6.19 28.87
C ILE A 922 -26.52 7.63 29.05
N VAL A 923 -26.95 8.31 27.98
CA VAL A 923 -27.45 9.69 28.11
C VAL A 923 -28.65 9.76 29.05
N TYR A 924 -29.61 8.83 28.95
CA TYR A 924 -30.77 8.79 29.84
C TYR A 924 -30.43 8.44 31.29
N ALA A 925 -29.44 7.57 31.53
CA ALA A 925 -29.01 7.24 32.89
C ALA A 925 -28.51 8.48 33.67
N HIS A 926 -28.03 9.49 32.97
CA HIS A 926 -27.53 10.75 33.54
C HIS A 926 -28.52 11.91 33.41
N LEU A 927 -29.75 11.66 32.94
CA LEU A 927 -30.86 12.62 32.96
C LEU A 927 -31.71 12.40 34.23
N PRO A 928 -32.38 13.45 34.76
CA PRO A 928 -33.24 13.32 35.95
C PRO A 928 -34.38 12.31 35.75
N ALA A 929 -34.55 11.37 36.67
CA ALA A 929 -35.58 10.33 36.59
C ALA A 929 -37.00 10.87 36.92
N PRO A 930 -38.06 10.45 36.20
CA PRO A 930 -39.45 10.72 36.60
C PRO A 930 -39.95 9.69 37.63
N GLU A 931 -40.61 10.13 38.71
CA GLU A 931 -41.29 9.24 39.68
C GLU A 931 -42.44 8.46 39.01
N SER A 932 -42.56 7.14 39.18
CA SER A 932 -43.69 6.36 38.66
C SER A 932 -44.16 5.25 39.61
N ASP A 933 -45.46 5.29 39.96
CA ASP A 933 -46.26 4.33 40.76
C ASP A 933 -46.48 2.96 40.07
N SER A 934 -45.57 2.54 39.17
CA SER A 934 -45.78 1.40 38.26
C SER A 934 -45.74 0.05 38.96
N SER A 935 -46.66 -0.83 38.54
CA SER A 935 -46.86 -2.17 39.12
C SER A 935 -46.39 -3.28 38.18
N ILE A 936 -45.53 -4.18 38.67
CA ILE A 936 -44.98 -5.30 37.92
C ILE A 936 -45.49 -6.62 38.54
N LEU A 937 -46.07 -7.49 37.73
CA LEU A 937 -46.49 -8.83 38.16
C LEU A 937 -45.39 -9.84 37.84
N VAL A 938 -44.89 -10.55 38.84
CA VAL A 938 -43.91 -11.64 38.71
C VAL A 938 -44.62 -12.98 38.87
N VAL A 939 -44.57 -13.81 37.84
CA VAL A 939 -45.20 -15.13 37.78
C VAL A 939 -44.12 -16.19 37.63
N GLU A 940 -43.86 -16.90 38.72
CA GLU A 940 -42.73 -17.81 38.90
C GLU A 940 -43.15 -18.90 39.88
N ASP A 941 -42.92 -20.19 39.61
CA ASP A 941 -43.33 -21.25 40.53
C ASP A 941 -42.28 -21.48 41.64
N ASP A 942 -41.00 -21.33 41.35
CA ASP A 942 -39.92 -21.46 42.32
C ASP A 942 -39.93 -20.31 43.35
N PRO A 943 -40.13 -20.60 44.65
CA PRO A 943 -40.24 -19.56 45.68
C PRO A 943 -38.96 -18.74 45.87
N SER A 944 -37.79 -19.34 45.62
CA SER A 944 -36.50 -18.66 45.83
C SER A 944 -36.21 -17.64 44.75
N THR A 945 -36.49 -18.00 43.50
CA THR A 945 -36.36 -17.13 42.33
C THR A 945 -37.39 -16.00 42.36
N ARG A 946 -38.63 -16.30 42.77
CA ARG A 946 -39.69 -15.29 42.89
C ARG A 946 -39.36 -14.21 43.94
N GLU A 947 -38.88 -14.62 45.12
CA GLU A 947 -38.45 -13.71 46.18
C GLU A 947 -37.23 -12.86 45.78
N MET A 948 -36.31 -13.44 45.02
CA MET A 948 -35.15 -12.72 44.47
C MET A 948 -35.58 -11.62 43.50
N LEU A 949 -36.43 -11.94 42.52
CA LEU A 949 -36.95 -10.99 41.53
C LEU A 949 -37.72 -9.85 42.21
N ARG A 950 -38.55 -10.18 43.22
CA ARG A 950 -39.27 -9.18 44.01
C ARG A 950 -38.34 -8.15 44.65
N ARG A 951 -37.30 -8.60 45.35
CA ARG A 951 -36.34 -7.69 46.03
C ARG A 951 -35.58 -6.79 45.07
N ILE A 952 -35.21 -7.31 43.90
CA ILE A 952 -34.49 -6.54 42.88
C ILE A 952 -35.38 -5.41 42.35
N LEU A 953 -36.63 -5.72 42.00
CA LEU A 953 -37.55 -4.74 41.40
C LEU A 953 -38.06 -3.71 42.43
N GLU A 954 -38.31 -4.12 43.68
CA GLU A 954 -38.70 -3.18 44.75
C GLU A 954 -37.57 -2.20 45.10
N ARG A 955 -36.31 -2.63 45.05
CA ARG A 955 -35.15 -1.76 45.32
C ARG A 955 -35.05 -0.60 44.32
N GLU A 956 -35.55 -0.82 43.11
CA GLU A 956 -35.59 0.15 42.02
C GLU A 956 -36.86 1.01 42.02
N GLY A 957 -37.72 0.84 43.03
CA GLY A 957 -38.89 1.70 43.28
C GLY A 957 -40.21 1.20 42.67
N TRP A 958 -40.27 0.03 42.04
CA TRP A 958 -41.52 -0.51 41.50
C TRP A 958 -42.31 -1.32 42.52
N GLN A 959 -43.64 -1.31 42.41
CA GLN A 959 -44.49 -2.20 43.19
C GLN A 959 -44.58 -3.58 42.54
N VAL A 960 -44.21 -4.63 43.27
CA VAL A 960 -44.22 -5.99 42.76
C VAL A 960 -45.41 -6.78 43.30
N VAL A 961 -46.14 -7.45 42.41
CA VAL A 961 -47.19 -8.41 42.75
C VAL A 961 -46.70 -9.80 42.36
N GLU A 962 -46.92 -10.81 43.20
CA GLU A 962 -46.44 -12.18 42.98
C GLU A 962 -47.57 -13.15 42.64
N ALA A 963 -47.27 -14.10 41.75
CA ALA A 963 -48.09 -15.28 41.47
C ALA A 963 -47.20 -16.52 41.32
N ASP A 964 -47.70 -17.66 41.82
CA ASP A 964 -46.97 -18.93 41.91
C ASP A 964 -47.34 -19.94 40.80
N ASN A 965 -48.30 -19.61 39.95
CA ASN A 965 -48.75 -20.39 38.79
C ASN A 965 -49.63 -19.52 37.87
N GLY A 966 -49.95 -20.04 36.68
CA GLY A 966 -50.72 -19.31 35.68
C GLY A 966 -52.16 -18.95 36.07
N GLU A 967 -52.87 -19.81 36.83
CA GLU A 967 -54.23 -19.52 37.30
C GLU A 967 -54.22 -18.35 38.31
N SER A 968 -53.27 -18.38 39.25
CA SER A 968 -53.02 -17.33 40.23
C SER A 968 -52.68 -16.00 39.53
N ALA A 969 -51.84 -16.05 38.48
CA ALA A 969 -51.48 -14.88 37.69
C ALA A 969 -52.69 -14.22 37.02
N LEU A 970 -53.56 -15.00 36.36
CA LEU A 970 -54.77 -14.46 35.74
C LEU A 970 -55.75 -13.89 36.78
N GLY A 971 -55.84 -14.51 37.95
CA GLY A 971 -56.59 -13.97 39.09
C GLY A 971 -56.07 -12.59 39.52
N ARG A 972 -54.75 -12.43 39.67
CA ARG A 972 -54.11 -11.15 40.01
C ARG A 972 -54.30 -10.08 38.95
N VAL A 973 -54.18 -10.43 37.67
CA VAL A 973 -54.42 -9.50 36.54
C VAL A 973 -55.88 -9.02 36.51
N ALA A 974 -56.83 -9.88 36.90
CA ALA A 974 -58.24 -9.53 36.99
C ALA A 974 -58.55 -8.62 38.20
N GLU A 975 -57.86 -8.79 39.33
CA GLU A 975 -57.98 -7.93 40.52
C GLU A 975 -57.39 -6.53 40.26
N ARG A 976 -56.18 -6.47 39.71
CA ARG A 976 -55.50 -5.22 39.38
C ARG A 976 -54.59 -5.43 38.17
N ARG A 977 -54.77 -4.60 37.14
CA ARG A 977 -54.00 -4.67 35.90
C ARG A 977 -52.54 -4.21 36.13
N PRO A 978 -51.53 -5.05 35.91
CA PRO A 978 -50.13 -4.64 36.01
C PRO A 978 -49.67 -3.87 34.76
N ASP A 979 -48.62 -3.08 34.92
CA ASP A 979 -47.98 -2.32 33.84
C ASP A 979 -46.94 -3.18 33.08
N LEU A 980 -46.43 -4.24 33.70
CA LEU A 980 -45.54 -5.24 33.07
C LEU A 980 -45.74 -6.62 33.75
N ILE A 981 -45.60 -7.71 32.98
CA ILE A 981 -45.59 -9.07 33.51
C ILE A 981 -44.24 -9.74 33.22
N LEU A 982 -43.57 -10.24 34.26
CA LEU A 982 -42.46 -11.19 34.16
C LEU A 982 -43.02 -12.60 34.34
N LEU A 983 -42.86 -13.48 33.35
CA LEU A 983 -43.57 -14.76 33.28
C LEU A 983 -42.63 -15.92 33.00
N ASP A 984 -42.62 -16.94 33.85
CA ASP A 984 -42.04 -18.24 33.48
C ASP A 984 -43.01 -19.06 32.61
N LEU A 985 -42.45 -19.87 31.71
CA LEU A 985 -43.19 -20.81 30.89
C LEU A 985 -43.42 -22.16 31.58
N MET A 986 -42.51 -22.58 32.46
CA MET A 986 -42.55 -23.90 33.09
C MET A 986 -43.13 -23.83 34.50
N MET A 987 -44.46 -23.84 34.62
CA MET A 987 -45.14 -23.76 35.91
C MET A 987 -46.28 -24.79 36.02
N PRO A 988 -46.58 -25.30 37.23
CA PRO A 988 -47.65 -26.28 37.43
C PRO A 988 -49.05 -25.67 37.28
N LYS A 989 -50.05 -26.54 37.04
CA LYS A 989 -51.48 -26.25 36.81
C LYS A 989 -51.80 -25.56 35.48
N MET A 990 -51.17 -24.41 35.21
CA MET A 990 -51.33 -23.66 33.97
C MET A 990 -49.97 -23.10 33.57
N ASP A 991 -49.51 -23.48 32.38
CA ASP A 991 -48.18 -23.11 31.89
C ASP A 991 -48.16 -21.67 31.32
N GLY A 992 -46.96 -21.10 31.13
CA GLY A 992 -46.86 -19.71 30.69
C GLY A 992 -47.35 -19.47 29.26
N PHE A 993 -47.38 -20.49 28.38
CA PHE A 993 -47.96 -20.36 27.05
C PHE A 993 -49.48 -20.22 27.12
N GLU A 994 -50.12 -20.98 28.01
CA GLU A 994 -51.56 -20.88 28.28
C GLU A 994 -51.90 -19.50 28.87
N VAL A 995 -51.08 -18.99 29.80
CA VAL A 995 -51.25 -17.63 30.38
C VAL A 995 -51.16 -16.55 29.29
N ILE A 996 -50.16 -16.60 28.41
CA ILE A 996 -50.02 -15.64 27.31
C ILE A 996 -51.24 -15.71 26.39
N SER A 997 -51.70 -16.91 26.03
CA SER A 997 -52.89 -17.09 25.20
C SER A 997 -54.15 -16.48 25.83
N ALA A 998 -54.34 -16.69 27.14
CA ALA A 998 -55.46 -16.11 27.90
C ALA A 998 -55.39 -14.57 27.97
N LEU A 999 -54.21 -14.00 28.21
CA LEU A 999 -54.00 -12.54 28.25
C LEU A 999 -54.22 -11.90 26.87
N ARG A 1000 -53.84 -12.58 25.79
CA ARG A 1000 -53.93 -12.04 24.42
C ARG A 1000 -55.31 -12.21 23.80
N SER A 1001 -56.09 -13.20 24.25
CA SER A 1001 -57.50 -13.37 23.85
C SER A 1001 -58.46 -12.42 24.55
N THR A 1002 -58.06 -11.82 25.69
CA THR A 1002 -58.86 -10.85 26.43
C THR A 1002 -58.52 -9.42 26.00
N ALA A 1003 -59.47 -8.70 25.38
CA ALA A 1003 -59.22 -7.40 24.74
C ALA A 1003 -58.55 -6.34 25.64
N ILE A 1004 -58.87 -6.33 26.94
CA ILE A 1004 -58.35 -5.36 27.91
C ILE A 1004 -56.92 -5.72 28.36
N TRP A 1005 -56.53 -6.99 28.30
CA TRP A 1005 -55.22 -7.47 28.76
C TRP A 1005 -54.21 -7.67 27.62
N ARG A 1006 -54.68 -7.68 26.37
CA ARG A 1006 -53.87 -7.93 25.19
C ARG A 1006 -52.69 -6.98 25.01
N THR A 1007 -52.74 -5.77 25.57
CA THR A 1007 -51.67 -4.77 25.43
C THR A 1007 -50.69 -4.75 26.60
N ILE A 1008 -50.88 -5.57 27.65
CA ILE A 1008 -49.94 -5.61 28.76
C ILE A 1008 -48.61 -6.21 28.23
N PRO A 1009 -47.47 -5.52 28.38
CA PRO A 1009 -46.19 -6.05 27.95
C PRO A 1009 -45.81 -7.26 28.82
N ILE A 1010 -45.25 -8.29 28.18
CA ILE A 1010 -44.85 -9.54 28.84
C ILE A 1010 -43.39 -9.81 28.49
N ILE A 1011 -42.56 -10.04 29.52
CA ILE A 1011 -41.21 -10.57 29.38
C ILE A 1011 -41.23 -11.99 29.91
N VAL A 1012 -40.75 -12.92 29.10
CA VAL A 1012 -40.66 -14.32 29.48
C VAL A 1012 -39.30 -14.59 30.11
N LEU A 1013 -39.29 -15.19 31.30
CA LEU A 1013 -38.10 -15.66 31.99
C LEU A 1013 -38.18 -17.18 32.11
N THR A 1014 -37.48 -17.94 31.27
CA THR A 1014 -37.60 -19.40 31.27
C THR A 1014 -36.26 -20.13 31.27
N ALA A 1015 -36.20 -21.27 31.95
CA ALA A 1015 -35.10 -22.23 31.82
C ALA A 1015 -35.32 -23.24 30.68
N MET A 1016 -36.50 -23.21 30.03
CA MET A 1016 -36.84 -24.11 28.93
C MET A 1016 -36.05 -23.76 27.67
N ASP A 1017 -35.42 -24.77 27.06
CA ASP A 1017 -34.86 -24.63 25.70
C ASP A 1017 -36.01 -24.58 24.69
N LEU A 1018 -36.21 -23.40 24.11
CA LEU A 1018 -37.32 -23.13 23.21
C LEU A 1018 -37.03 -23.68 21.81
N SER A 1019 -37.87 -24.61 21.36
CA SER A 1019 -37.84 -25.09 19.98
C SER A 1019 -38.25 -23.99 18.99
N GLN A 1020 -37.98 -24.21 17.71
CA GLN A 1020 -38.39 -23.27 16.65
C GLN A 1020 -39.92 -23.07 16.63
N ALA A 1021 -40.70 -24.11 16.94
CA ALA A 1021 -42.15 -24.03 17.05
C ALA A 1021 -42.59 -23.19 18.27
N ASP A 1022 -41.86 -23.27 19.38
CA ASP A 1022 -42.15 -22.49 20.60
C ASP A 1022 -41.82 -21.01 20.41
N ARG A 1023 -40.70 -20.70 19.75
CA ARG A 1023 -40.34 -19.32 19.38
C ARG A 1023 -41.39 -18.70 18.45
N MET A 1024 -41.92 -19.46 17.50
CA MET A 1024 -43.02 -18.98 16.65
C MET A 1024 -44.31 -18.71 17.44
N ARG A 1025 -44.60 -19.49 18.50
CA ARG A 1025 -45.77 -19.25 19.37
C ARG A 1025 -45.61 -18.00 20.24
N LEU A 1026 -44.39 -17.62 20.60
CA LEU A 1026 -44.10 -16.42 21.40
C LEU A 1026 -43.96 -15.16 20.52
N ASN A 1027 -43.55 -15.32 19.26
CA ASN A 1027 -43.29 -14.21 18.35
C ASN A 1027 -44.55 -13.35 18.14
N GLY A 1028 -44.43 -12.05 18.44
CA GLY A 1028 -45.53 -11.07 18.35
C GLY A 1028 -46.49 -11.04 19.55
N TYR A 1029 -46.28 -11.88 20.58
CA TYR A 1029 -47.11 -11.90 21.78
C TYR A 1029 -46.36 -11.52 23.06
N VAL A 1030 -45.03 -11.54 23.06
CA VAL A 1030 -44.17 -11.13 24.18
C VAL A 1030 -43.13 -10.13 23.69
N GLU A 1031 -42.70 -9.21 24.56
CA GLU A 1031 -41.74 -8.16 24.21
C GLU A 1031 -40.31 -8.71 24.18
N LYS A 1032 -40.00 -9.62 25.10
CA LYS A 1032 -38.67 -10.23 25.22
C LYS A 1032 -38.76 -11.61 25.85
N VAL A 1033 -37.86 -12.49 25.44
CA VAL A 1033 -37.66 -13.81 26.05
C VAL A 1033 -36.23 -13.87 26.56
N ILE A 1034 -36.08 -14.19 27.84
CA ILE A 1034 -34.81 -14.20 28.56
C ILE A 1034 -34.64 -15.60 29.17
N GLN A 1035 -33.47 -16.19 28.93
CA GLN A 1035 -33.15 -17.52 29.45
C GLN A 1035 -32.59 -17.41 30.88
N LYS A 1036 -33.18 -18.17 31.81
CA LYS A 1036 -32.76 -18.18 33.22
C LYS A 1036 -31.31 -18.70 33.34
N GLY A 1037 -30.44 -17.91 33.97
CA GLY A 1037 -29.03 -18.25 34.21
C GLY A 1037 -28.01 -17.55 33.30
N ALA A 1038 -28.45 -16.84 32.25
CA ALA A 1038 -27.54 -16.22 31.26
C ALA A 1038 -27.47 -14.68 31.31
N TYR A 1039 -28.16 -14.00 32.23
CA TYR A 1039 -28.26 -12.53 32.25
C TYR A 1039 -27.61 -11.90 33.49
N ARG A 1040 -27.07 -10.67 33.33
CA ARG A 1040 -26.63 -9.82 34.45
C ARG A 1040 -27.80 -8.99 34.97
N HIS A 1041 -27.84 -8.77 36.28
CA HIS A 1041 -28.95 -8.06 36.96
C HIS A 1041 -29.24 -6.67 36.34
N ASP A 1042 -28.19 -5.95 35.94
CA ASP A 1042 -28.30 -4.60 35.38
C ASP A 1042 -28.96 -4.57 33.99
N GLU A 1043 -28.80 -5.63 33.19
CA GLU A 1043 -29.41 -5.76 31.86
C GLU A 1043 -30.92 -5.97 31.97
N LEU A 1044 -31.37 -6.85 32.89
CA LEU A 1044 -32.79 -7.06 33.17
C LEU A 1044 -33.46 -5.75 33.65
N LEU A 1045 -32.77 -4.99 34.51
CA LEU A 1045 -33.27 -3.70 34.99
C LEU A 1045 -33.36 -2.65 33.88
N GLY A 1046 -32.39 -2.61 32.98
CA GLY A 1046 -32.42 -1.74 31.79
C GLY A 1046 -33.61 -2.04 30.87
N ASP A 1047 -33.83 -3.32 30.57
CA ASP A 1047 -34.97 -3.76 29.74
C ASP A 1047 -36.33 -3.43 30.40
N VAL A 1048 -36.46 -3.67 31.70
CA VAL A 1048 -37.66 -3.36 32.47
C VAL A 1048 -37.91 -1.84 32.48
N ARG A 1049 -36.88 -1.00 32.73
CA ARG A 1049 -37.01 0.48 32.68
C ARG A 1049 -37.47 0.97 31.32
N GLY A 1050 -36.81 0.51 30.25
CA GLY A 1050 -37.15 0.92 28.89
C GLY A 1050 -38.58 0.55 28.51
N LEU A 1051 -39.02 -0.67 28.83
CA LEU A 1051 -40.36 -1.14 28.51
C LEU A 1051 -41.45 -0.44 29.33
N VAL A 1052 -41.25 -0.27 30.63
CA VAL A 1052 -42.20 0.45 31.52
C VAL A 1052 -42.36 1.91 31.05
N LEU A 1053 -41.27 2.62 30.77
CA LEU A 1053 -41.32 4.01 30.27
C LEU A 1053 -41.99 4.11 28.89
N SER A 1054 -41.69 3.17 27.98
CA SER A 1054 -42.31 3.14 26.65
C SER A 1054 -43.82 2.84 26.70
N TYR A 1055 -44.26 2.08 27.70
CA TYR A 1055 -45.66 1.68 27.87
C TYR A 1055 -46.47 2.79 28.57
N ILE A 1056 -45.92 3.43 29.61
CA ILE A 1056 -46.52 4.63 30.23
C ILE A 1056 -46.73 5.71 29.17
N SER A 1057 -45.70 5.98 28.35
CA SER A 1057 -45.75 6.97 27.25
C SER A 1057 -46.80 6.63 26.17
N ARG A 1058 -47.15 5.36 26.00
CA ARG A 1058 -48.19 4.88 25.05
C ARG A 1058 -49.59 4.90 25.65
N ARG A 1059 -49.74 4.82 26.98
CA ARG A 1059 -51.02 4.82 27.71
C ARG A 1059 -51.59 6.22 27.92
N GLU A 1060 -50.73 7.24 27.98
CA GLU A 1060 -51.13 8.65 28.10
C GLU A 1060 -51.49 9.32 26.76
N ARG A 1061 -51.27 8.62 25.63
CA ARG A 1061 -51.80 8.95 24.30
C ARG A 1061 -53.10 8.22 24.04
#